data_AF-A0AAD1KAX3-F1
#
_entry.id   AF-A0AAD1KAX3-F1
#
_cell.length_a   1.000
_cell.length_b   1.000
_cell.length_c   1.000
_cell.angle_alpha   90.00
_cell.angle_beta   90.00
_cell.angle_gamma   90.00
#
_symmetry.space_group_name_H-M   'P 1'
#
loop_
_entity.id
_entity.type
_entity.pdbx_description
1 polymer ?
#
loop_
_entity_poly.entity_id
_entity_poly.type
_entity_poly.pdbx_seq_one_letter_code
_entity_poly.pdbx_strand_id
1 'polypeptide(L)'
;MMKRFNFNAATKAMLGAGLLSLMLAGCGSDGKDGETGKPGPVGTPISKVNTLKSKINSASVDTNGFLTINFSLSDANGAAVFGLKNTDIGAVSFGRVGSEDEIEGLTNVEGQAREIWLSYFNKDKGDGFYTGSSYFQGKNCEDCLTDNQDGTYTLKLNKAIDTLGKYDYKADMVNGIYLGIKTANAANVNLVNNSFFYWQPSSDTTQAKPKPVIADETCQSCHRPGHAGELAMHGGKHVTLESCTFCHTDYNSYMKDDKDENGQVIGSHKFDGSIKAMAHEVHSHAFYNGIFPQSASNCQTCHQPDENLAMADAWKADLDAATCLSCHNSQYAVPSWHWDAENNQIKEDKLNCVSCHSDPDGHARGAERAHYSNNDSAQSAKTSVTFNSMTYDEASKTIKANMTVKHGDTNVTLAQIDSSPYSHGGFTSAIVFNGVVKDDFLVNYQKVGYDHFSEGADGSIDVTFSDGDFKVAEVMGTPEVKVALSSQLHVCFDGKGAVADCKPVEDGVIPNSGPYVPSDTAYFNVDGSKVDKTPRVQHAEMTACQQCHTTAIKHRFSNDIDGCASCHNGTRDKKGDGSSNLAYIVHSKHYLYDSSGSGFFKKTDCQTCHGKDGFSLKKIAADAAPVAFGKTEDGTEQTLVSPQTAACASCHQPPYGLSETTINHIVTNGGVIGTGHGVAASDYDAQKGQEACSTCHTDSQLLEAHSNWGFSH
;
A
#
# COMPACT_ATOMS: atom_id res chain seq x y z
N MET A 1 31.94 67.11 2.68
CA MET A 1 32.42 66.37 3.87
C MET A 1 31.25 66.23 4.85
N MET A 2 30.62 65.07 4.90
CA MET A 2 29.63 64.72 5.94
C MET A 2 30.06 63.40 6.57
N LYS A 3 30.31 63.43 7.88
CA LYS A 3 30.81 62.31 8.67
C LYS A 3 29.71 61.26 8.83
N ARG A 4 30.01 60.01 8.46
CA ARG A 4 29.19 58.84 8.79
C ARG A 4 29.45 58.45 10.24
N PHE A 5 28.43 58.42 11.08
CA PHE A 5 28.49 57.79 12.39
C PHE A 5 28.08 56.32 12.27
N ASN A 6 28.95 55.43 12.73
CA ASN A 6 28.74 53.99 12.77
C ASN A 6 28.19 53.63 14.15
N PHE A 7 26.96 53.14 14.24
CA PHE A 7 26.37 52.63 15.49
C PHE A 7 26.41 51.10 15.52
N ASN A 8 26.89 50.52 16.62
CA ASN A 8 27.00 49.07 16.86
C ASN A 8 25.61 48.44 17.08
N ALA A 9 25.49 47.14 16.78
CA ALA A 9 24.28 46.32 16.81
C ALA A 9 23.54 46.33 18.17
N ALA A 10 24.25 46.56 19.28
CA ALA A 10 23.63 46.68 20.62
C ALA A 10 22.77 47.94 20.78
N THR A 11 23.04 49.02 20.05
CA THR A 11 22.27 50.28 20.14
C THR A 11 21.00 50.24 19.28
N LYS A 12 20.94 49.38 18.24
CA LYS A 12 19.71 49.18 17.44
C LYS A 12 18.65 48.36 18.16
N ALA A 13 19.03 47.50 19.10
CA ALA A 13 18.09 46.69 19.88
C ALA A 13 17.40 47.46 21.02
N MET A 14 18.03 48.50 21.59
CA MET A 14 17.41 49.32 22.65
C MET A 14 16.51 50.47 22.15
N LEU A 15 16.58 50.85 20.88
CA LEU A 15 15.76 51.94 20.31
C LEU A 15 14.43 51.48 19.70
N GLY A 16 14.21 50.15 19.54
CA GLY A 16 12.97 49.59 19.00
C GLY A 16 11.91 49.21 20.06
N ALA A 17 12.28 49.17 21.34
CA ALA A 17 11.41 48.67 22.42
C ALA A 17 10.99 49.74 23.45
N GLY A 18 11.34 51.01 23.24
CA GLY A 18 11.13 52.08 24.23
C GLY A 18 10.47 53.37 23.72
N LEU A 19 9.87 53.36 22.53
CA LEU A 19 9.35 54.57 21.86
C LEU A 19 7.89 54.47 21.40
N LEU A 20 7.09 53.65 22.10
CA LEU A 20 5.62 53.63 21.94
C LEU A 20 4.86 53.84 23.27
N SER A 21 5.50 54.44 24.27
CA SER A 21 4.92 54.60 25.62
C SER A 21 4.91 56.04 26.16
N LEU A 22 5.14 57.08 25.34
CA LEU A 22 5.18 58.47 25.84
C LEU A 22 4.66 59.53 24.84
N MET A 23 3.63 59.20 24.05
CA MET A 23 2.83 60.22 23.36
C MET A 23 1.34 59.94 23.60
N LEU A 24 0.83 60.40 24.74
CA LEU A 24 -0.59 60.71 25.01
C LEU A 24 -0.68 61.34 26.41
N ALA A 25 -0.05 62.50 26.58
CA ALA A 25 -0.33 63.40 27.69
C ALA A 25 -0.71 64.75 27.08
N GLY A 26 -2.02 64.89 26.77
CA GLY A 26 -2.56 66.12 26.20
C GLY A 26 -3.82 65.90 25.38
N CYS A 27 -4.94 65.58 26.04
CA CYS A 27 -6.25 66.10 25.67
C CYS A 27 -7.25 65.84 26.81
N GLY A 28 -8.18 66.77 26.96
CA GLY A 28 -9.01 66.99 28.14
C GLY A 28 -9.97 65.84 28.50
N SER A 29 -10.43 65.93 29.74
CA SER A 29 -11.49 65.10 30.30
C SER A 29 -12.86 65.53 29.77
N ASP A 30 -13.41 64.82 28.81
CA ASP A 30 -14.84 64.93 28.45
C ASP A 30 -15.40 63.67 27.77
N GLY A 31 -15.31 62.52 28.43
CA GLY A 31 -16.08 61.36 27.99
C GLY A 31 -15.96 60.21 28.95
N LYS A 32 -17.07 59.55 29.27
CA LYS A 32 -17.01 58.23 29.90
C LYS A 32 -16.19 57.33 28.97
N ASP A 33 -15.10 56.75 29.47
CA ASP A 33 -14.36 55.73 28.74
C ASP A 33 -15.38 54.66 28.30
N GLY A 34 -15.54 54.49 26.98
CA GLY A 34 -16.34 53.41 26.45
C GLY A 34 -15.76 52.08 26.92
N GLU A 35 -16.60 51.07 27.12
CA GLU A 35 -16.13 49.73 27.46
C GLU A 35 -15.05 49.29 26.48
N THR A 36 -13.95 48.75 26.99
CA THR A 36 -12.86 48.19 26.19
C THR A 36 -13.46 47.21 25.17
N GLY A 37 -13.25 47.48 23.88
CA GLY A 37 -13.76 46.60 22.82
C GLY A 37 -13.29 45.16 23.05
N LYS A 38 -14.18 44.19 22.78
CA LYS A 38 -13.83 42.77 22.88
C LYS A 38 -12.56 42.50 22.05
N PRO A 39 -11.57 41.73 22.57
CA PRO A 39 -10.42 41.31 21.78
C PRO A 39 -10.88 40.68 20.47
N GLY A 40 -10.22 41.04 19.36
CA GLY A 40 -10.50 40.44 18.06
C GLY A 40 -10.13 38.95 18.04
N PRO A 41 -10.61 38.19 17.04
CA PRO A 41 -10.28 36.77 16.90
C PRO A 41 -8.77 36.53 16.86
N VAL A 42 -8.32 35.46 17.51
CA VAL A 42 -6.92 35.03 17.51
C VAL A 42 -6.78 33.82 16.59
N GLY A 43 -5.94 33.94 15.57
CA GLY A 43 -5.65 32.86 14.62
C GLY A 43 -6.00 33.20 13.16
N THR A 44 -6.10 32.17 12.33
CA THR A 44 -6.42 32.28 10.90
C THR A 44 -7.86 31.82 10.67
N PRO A 45 -8.70 32.57 9.93
CA PRO A 45 -10.03 32.10 9.61
C PRO A 45 -9.96 30.85 8.72
N ILE A 46 -10.87 29.91 8.95
CA ILE A 46 -10.92 28.61 8.23
C ILE A 46 -10.98 28.78 6.70
N SER A 47 -11.52 29.89 6.20
CA SER A 47 -11.58 30.20 4.77
C SER A 47 -10.21 30.45 4.12
N LYS A 48 -9.15 30.67 4.90
CA LYS A 48 -7.79 30.98 4.41
C LYS A 48 -6.78 29.86 4.62
N VAL A 49 -7.15 28.76 5.27
CA VAL A 49 -6.23 27.63 5.48
C VAL A 49 -6.38 26.59 4.37
N ASN A 50 -5.30 25.88 4.08
CA ASN A 50 -5.29 24.75 3.14
C ASN A 50 -5.24 23.40 3.84
N THR A 51 -5.10 23.40 5.17
CA THR A 51 -5.01 22.22 6.02
C THR A 51 -5.73 22.50 7.34
N LEU A 52 -6.29 21.44 7.92
CA LEU A 52 -7.00 21.51 9.18
C LEU A 52 -6.61 20.32 10.05
N LYS A 53 -6.25 20.59 11.30
CA LYS A 53 -6.05 19.59 12.35
C LYS A 53 -7.00 19.88 13.49
N SER A 54 -7.85 18.92 13.86
CA SER A 54 -8.65 19.00 15.08
C SER A 54 -8.06 18.15 16.19
N LYS A 55 -8.30 18.60 17.43
CA LYS A 55 -7.98 17.85 18.66
C LYS A 55 -9.11 18.05 19.65
N ILE A 56 -9.72 16.95 20.09
CA ILE A 56 -10.66 16.99 21.20
C ILE A 56 -9.85 17.10 22.50
N ASN A 57 -10.21 18.09 23.32
CA ASN A 57 -9.50 18.44 24.55
C ASN A 57 -10.14 17.79 25.78
N SER A 58 -11.48 17.74 25.82
CA SER A 58 -12.24 17.14 26.91
C SER A 58 -13.66 16.80 26.46
N ALA A 59 -14.34 15.95 27.21
CA ALA A 59 -15.75 15.65 26.99
C ALA A 59 -16.49 15.35 28.29
N SER A 60 -17.80 15.61 28.31
CA SER A 60 -18.67 15.29 29.44
C SER A 60 -20.06 14.86 28.97
N VAL A 61 -20.72 14.02 29.76
CA VAL A 61 -22.09 13.55 29.53
C VAL A 61 -22.98 14.07 30.65
N ASP A 62 -24.08 14.73 30.32
CA ASP A 62 -25.02 15.21 31.33
C ASP A 62 -26.01 14.13 31.80
N THR A 63 -26.83 14.45 32.80
CA THR A 63 -27.79 13.50 33.38
C THR A 63 -28.90 13.07 32.42
N ASN A 64 -29.09 13.80 31.31
CA ASN A 64 -30.06 13.45 30.27
C ASN A 64 -29.39 12.67 29.12
N GLY A 65 -28.11 12.32 29.26
CA GLY A 65 -27.36 11.59 28.26
C GLY A 65 -26.91 12.44 27.07
N PHE A 66 -26.87 13.77 27.17
CA PHE A 66 -26.31 14.62 26.13
C PHE A 66 -24.80 14.78 26.31
N LEU A 67 -24.08 14.62 25.20
CA LEU A 67 -22.62 14.78 25.15
C LEU A 67 -22.24 16.24 24.89
N THR A 68 -21.23 16.73 25.62
CA THR A 68 -20.53 17.99 25.36
C THR A 68 -19.06 17.70 25.04
N ILE A 69 -18.55 18.31 23.97
CA ILE A 69 -17.18 18.14 23.47
C ILE A 69 -16.52 19.50 23.43
N ASN A 70 -15.34 19.64 24.06
CA ASN A 70 -14.48 20.80 23.85
C ASN A 70 -13.32 20.39 22.95
N PHE A 71 -13.07 21.13 21.87
CA PHE A 71 -12.02 20.80 20.92
C PHE A 71 -11.30 22.06 20.41
N SER A 72 -10.18 21.86 19.74
CA SER A 72 -9.37 22.92 19.14
C SER A 72 -9.08 22.62 17.68
N LEU A 73 -8.93 23.67 16.87
CA LEU A 73 -8.52 23.62 15.48
C LEU A 73 -7.21 24.35 15.27
N SER A 74 -6.36 23.78 14.42
CA SER A 74 -5.11 24.41 13.99
C SER A 74 -4.79 24.13 12.52
N ASP A 75 -3.95 24.98 11.91
CA ASP A 75 -3.39 24.74 10.58
C ASP A 75 -2.17 23.79 10.64
N ALA A 76 -1.54 23.53 9.48
CA ALA A 76 -0.34 22.69 9.43
C ALA A 76 0.82 23.16 10.33
N ASN A 77 0.91 24.46 10.62
CA ASN A 77 1.95 25.07 11.45
C ASN A 77 1.55 25.16 12.93
N GLY A 78 0.37 24.69 13.30
CA GLY A 78 -0.15 24.74 14.67
C GLY A 78 -0.78 26.09 15.04
N ALA A 79 -1.00 27.00 14.10
CA ALA A 79 -1.70 28.25 14.37
C ALA A 79 -3.21 28.00 14.53
N ALA A 80 -3.84 28.65 15.52
CA ALA A 80 -5.27 28.53 15.81
C ALA A 80 -6.15 28.84 14.59
N VAL A 81 -7.24 28.07 14.42
CA VAL A 81 -8.20 28.26 13.31
C VAL A 81 -9.61 28.53 13.83
N PHE A 82 -10.17 29.68 13.48
CA PHE A 82 -11.52 30.11 13.88
C PHE A 82 -12.50 30.13 12.70
N GLY A 83 -13.80 30.24 12.99
CA GLY A 83 -14.87 30.41 11.99
C GLY A 83 -15.52 29.12 11.49
N LEU A 84 -15.39 28.00 12.22
CA LEU A 84 -16.13 26.77 11.94
C LEU A 84 -17.64 26.97 12.15
N LYS A 85 -18.47 26.37 11.30
CA LYS A 85 -19.93 26.41 11.39
C LYS A 85 -20.49 25.06 11.85
N ASN A 86 -21.71 25.07 12.38
CA ASN A 86 -22.46 23.83 12.68
C ASN A 86 -22.49 22.87 11.48
N THR A 87 -22.70 23.38 10.26
CA THR A 87 -22.75 22.56 9.04
C THR A 87 -21.44 21.87 8.68
N ASP A 88 -20.31 22.33 9.22
CA ASP A 88 -18.99 21.73 8.99
C ASP A 88 -18.75 20.49 9.87
N ILE A 89 -19.58 20.26 10.90
CA ILE A 89 -19.57 19.04 11.70
C ILE A 89 -20.27 17.92 10.91
N GLY A 90 -19.47 17.15 10.18
CA GLY A 90 -19.94 16.11 9.28
C GLY A 90 -20.50 14.87 10.00
N ALA A 91 -19.90 14.50 11.13
CA ALA A 91 -20.35 13.41 11.99
C ALA A 91 -19.78 13.52 13.41
N VAL A 92 -20.58 13.14 14.41
CA VAL A 92 -20.10 12.76 15.75
C VAL A 92 -20.69 11.42 16.14
N SER A 93 -19.82 10.45 16.44
CA SER A 93 -20.20 9.16 17.04
C SER A 93 -19.62 9.03 18.44
N PHE A 94 -20.32 8.30 19.29
CA PHE A 94 -20.04 8.17 20.71
C PHE A 94 -20.33 6.73 21.15
N GLY A 95 -19.47 6.13 21.96
CA GLY A 95 -19.62 4.76 22.42
C GLY A 95 -18.63 4.40 23.53
N ARG A 96 -18.61 3.13 23.91
CA ARG A 96 -17.64 2.58 24.86
C ARG A 96 -17.10 1.23 24.42
N VAL A 97 -16.01 0.81 25.05
CA VAL A 97 -15.56 -0.58 25.00
C VAL A 97 -16.40 -1.40 25.96
N GLY A 98 -16.82 -2.59 25.51
CA GLY A 98 -17.58 -3.56 26.29
C GLY A 98 -17.19 -4.99 25.94
N SER A 99 -17.92 -5.95 26.49
CA SER A 99 -17.77 -7.38 26.18
C SER A 99 -18.84 -7.84 25.19
N GLU A 100 -18.52 -8.82 24.35
CA GLU A 100 -19.52 -9.48 23.49
C GLU A 100 -20.69 -10.07 24.28
N ASP A 101 -20.47 -10.51 25.51
CA ASP A 101 -21.52 -11.07 26.37
C ASP A 101 -22.60 -10.05 26.73
N GLU A 102 -22.33 -8.74 26.53
CA GLU A 102 -23.35 -7.70 26.69
C GLU A 102 -24.36 -7.71 25.52
N ILE A 103 -24.06 -8.42 24.43
CA ILE A 103 -24.93 -8.61 23.28
C ILE A 103 -25.32 -10.08 23.16
N GLU A 104 -26.62 -10.35 23.28
CA GLU A 104 -27.15 -11.71 23.16
C GLU A 104 -26.78 -12.37 21.82
N GLY A 105 -26.22 -13.59 21.90
CA GLY A 105 -25.91 -14.42 20.73
C GLY A 105 -24.67 -14.03 19.94
N LEU A 106 -23.85 -13.09 20.43
CA LEU A 106 -22.64 -12.65 19.75
C LEU A 106 -21.40 -13.49 20.09
N THR A 107 -21.26 -13.94 21.34
CA THR A 107 -20.10 -14.73 21.80
C THR A 107 -20.10 -16.13 21.16
N ASN A 108 -19.04 -16.45 20.39
CA ASN A 108 -18.90 -17.77 19.77
C ASN A 108 -18.27 -18.83 20.71
N VAL A 109 -17.33 -18.41 21.57
CA VAL A 109 -16.59 -19.28 22.49
C VAL A 109 -16.97 -18.92 23.92
N GLU A 110 -17.71 -19.81 24.59
CA GLU A 110 -18.19 -19.57 25.96
C GLU A 110 -17.02 -19.30 26.92
N GLY A 111 -17.15 -18.23 27.71
CA GLY A 111 -16.11 -17.79 28.65
C GLY A 111 -14.91 -17.07 28.01
N GLN A 112 -14.93 -16.85 26.68
CA GLN A 112 -13.87 -16.16 25.94
C GLN A 112 -14.44 -15.01 25.09
N ALA A 113 -15.37 -14.25 25.65
CA ALA A 113 -15.96 -13.09 24.98
C ALA A 113 -14.90 -12.04 24.64
N ARG A 114 -14.99 -11.50 23.43
CA ARG A 114 -14.05 -10.47 22.96
C ARG A 114 -14.44 -9.10 23.48
N GLU A 115 -13.47 -8.19 23.47
CA GLU A 115 -13.77 -6.77 23.61
C GLU A 115 -14.39 -6.24 22.32
N ILE A 116 -15.48 -5.47 22.43
CA ILE A 116 -16.19 -4.86 21.29
C ILE A 116 -16.51 -3.38 21.52
N TRP A 117 -16.69 -2.65 20.42
CA TRP A 117 -17.26 -1.31 20.47
C TRP A 117 -18.77 -1.39 20.60
N LEU A 118 -19.31 -0.74 21.63
CA LEU A 118 -20.74 -0.54 21.86
C LEU A 118 -21.08 0.92 21.60
N SER A 119 -21.84 1.18 20.54
CA SER A 119 -22.24 2.54 20.17
C SER A 119 -23.35 3.06 21.09
N TYR A 120 -23.28 4.31 21.50
CA TYR A 120 -24.40 4.97 22.18
C TYR A 120 -25.41 5.59 21.21
N PHE A 121 -25.15 5.52 19.91
CA PHE A 121 -26.06 5.97 18.88
C PHE A 121 -26.40 4.78 17.97
N ASN A 122 -27.47 4.08 18.31
CA ASN A 122 -27.94 2.94 17.53
C ASN A 122 -29.05 3.34 16.54
N LYS A 123 -29.23 2.48 15.54
CA LYS A 123 -30.30 2.55 14.56
C LYS A 123 -30.95 1.18 14.46
N ASP A 124 -32.26 1.15 14.72
CA ASP A 124 -33.11 -0.01 14.45
C ASP A 124 -33.19 -0.26 12.93
N LYS A 125 -33.06 -1.52 12.55
CA LYS A 125 -33.11 -2.00 11.16
C LYS A 125 -34.31 -2.91 10.88
N GLY A 126 -35.17 -3.13 11.87
CA GLY A 126 -36.31 -4.06 11.76
C GLY A 126 -35.89 -5.52 11.98
N ASP A 127 -36.88 -6.40 12.16
CA ASP A 127 -36.68 -7.86 12.28
C ASP A 127 -35.68 -8.30 13.36
N GLY A 128 -35.58 -7.52 14.44
CA GLY A 128 -34.63 -7.76 15.54
C GLY A 128 -33.19 -7.29 15.25
N PHE A 129 -32.92 -6.78 14.05
CA PHE A 129 -31.63 -6.24 13.66
C PHE A 129 -31.44 -4.79 14.08
N TYR A 130 -30.22 -4.44 14.47
CA TYR A 130 -29.85 -3.07 14.82
C TYR A 130 -28.37 -2.84 14.53
N THR A 131 -27.97 -1.58 14.46
CA THR A 131 -26.60 -1.18 14.13
C THR A 131 -26.15 0.01 14.97
N GLY A 132 -24.85 0.10 15.26
CA GLY A 132 -24.21 1.28 15.86
C GLY A 132 -24.02 2.46 14.90
N SER A 133 -24.74 2.48 13.76
CA SER A 133 -24.53 3.39 12.64
C SER A 133 -25.27 4.73 12.72
N SER A 134 -25.92 5.04 13.84
CA SER A 134 -26.52 6.36 14.07
C SER A 134 -25.44 7.33 14.55
N TYR A 135 -25.59 8.61 14.24
CA TYR A 135 -24.60 9.63 14.60
C TYR A 135 -25.24 11.01 14.62
N PHE A 136 -24.59 11.96 15.28
CA PHE A 136 -24.98 13.37 15.23
C PHE A 136 -24.37 14.04 13.98
N GLN A 137 -25.11 14.95 13.37
CA GLN A 137 -24.62 15.83 12.30
C GLN A 137 -24.93 17.26 12.67
N GLY A 138 -23.95 18.16 12.55
CA GLY A 138 -24.17 19.54 12.97
C GLY A 138 -25.22 20.27 12.12
N LYS A 139 -25.47 19.86 10.87
CA LYS A 139 -26.60 20.38 10.08
C LYS A 139 -27.99 20.15 10.70
N ASN A 140 -28.10 19.23 11.67
CA ASN A 140 -29.35 18.93 12.38
C ASN A 140 -29.48 19.76 13.68
N CYS A 141 -28.64 20.80 13.86
CA CYS A 141 -28.67 21.67 15.02
C CYS A 141 -28.19 23.08 14.67
N GLU A 142 -28.89 24.11 15.15
CA GLU A 142 -28.58 25.51 14.81
C GLU A 142 -27.64 26.18 15.82
N ASP A 143 -27.60 25.69 17.07
CA ASP A 143 -26.93 26.33 18.21
C ASP A 143 -26.01 25.39 19.01
N CYS A 144 -25.72 24.20 18.47
CA CYS A 144 -24.90 23.20 19.17
C CYS A 144 -23.41 23.58 19.25
N LEU A 145 -22.87 24.31 18.27
CA LEU A 145 -21.47 24.74 18.22
C LEU A 145 -21.29 26.18 18.68
N THR A 146 -20.38 26.39 19.62
CA THR A 146 -19.86 27.70 20.03
C THR A 146 -18.40 27.83 19.60
N ASP A 147 -18.08 28.86 18.81
CA ASP A 147 -16.72 29.27 18.47
C ASP A 147 -16.23 30.31 19.48
N ASN A 148 -15.15 29.99 20.21
CA ASN A 148 -14.57 30.88 21.21
C ASN A 148 -13.65 31.95 20.59
N GLN A 149 -13.48 31.94 19.27
CA GLN A 149 -12.70 32.90 18.47
C GLN A 149 -11.19 32.89 18.76
N ASP A 150 -10.68 31.83 19.37
CA ASP A 150 -9.26 31.61 19.69
C ASP A 150 -8.74 30.27 19.16
N GLY A 151 -9.52 29.63 18.28
CA GLY A 151 -9.27 28.27 17.79
C GLY A 151 -9.84 27.16 18.66
N THR A 152 -10.47 27.48 19.80
CA THR A 152 -11.20 26.52 20.63
C THR A 152 -12.71 26.60 20.40
N TYR A 153 -13.38 25.47 20.60
CA TYR A 153 -14.80 25.30 20.33
C TYR A 153 -15.45 24.43 21.41
N THR A 154 -16.72 24.69 21.67
CA THR A 154 -17.60 23.84 22.48
C THR A 154 -18.75 23.35 21.63
N LEU A 155 -18.94 22.03 21.55
CA LEU A 155 -20.02 21.37 20.83
C LEU A 155 -20.89 20.60 21.82
N LYS A 156 -22.12 21.07 22.05
CA LYS A 156 -23.12 20.37 22.87
C LYS A 156 -24.13 19.71 21.96
N LEU A 157 -24.24 18.38 22.00
CA LEU A 157 -25.12 17.64 21.12
C LEU A 157 -26.58 17.76 21.58
N ASN A 158 -27.51 17.90 20.64
CA ASN A 158 -28.96 17.77 20.88
C ASN A 158 -29.47 16.33 20.67
N LYS A 159 -28.56 15.35 20.71
CA LYS A 159 -28.83 13.91 20.55
C LYS A 159 -28.43 13.18 21.82
N ALA A 160 -29.42 12.61 22.51
CA ALA A 160 -29.18 11.79 23.70
C ALA A 160 -28.68 10.40 23.31
N ILE A 161 -28.03 9.72 24.27
CA ILE A 161 -27.70 8.30 24.18
C ILE A 161 -28.97 7.48 23.88
N ASP A 162 -28.86 6.58 22.91
CA ASP A 162 -29.89 5.62 22.53
C ASP A 162 -29.26 4.25 22.19
N THR A 163 -29.34 3.34 23.16
CA THR A 163 -28.88 1.95 23.04
C THR A 163 -29.97 1.00 22.59
N LEU A 164 -31.19 1.50 22.32
CA LEU A 164 -32.38 0.70 22.08
C LEU A 164 -32.69 -0.30 23.21
N GLY A 165 -32.19 -0.03 24.43
CA GLY A 165 -32.33 -0.91 25.58
C GLY A 165 -31.50 -2.21 25.52
N LYS A 166 -30.52 -2.29 24.61
CA LYS A 166 -29.68 -3.49 24.44
C LYS A 166 -28.56 -3.62 25.47
N TYR A 167 -28.05 -2.48 25.95
CA TYR A 167 -27.00 -2.38 26.95
C TYR A 167 -27.00 -0.99 27.57
N ASP A 168 -26.29 -0.84 28.70
CA ASP A 168 -26.29 0.39 29.48
C ASP A 168 -25.12 1.33 29.17
N TYR A 169 -25.37 2.61 29.43
CA TYR A 169 -24.32 3.59 29.62
C TYR A 169 -23.48 3.24 30.86
N LYS A 170 -22.15 3.27 30.73
CA LYS A 170 -21.21 2.94 31.80
C LYS A 170 -20.11 3.99 31.86
N ALA A 171 -20.18 4.85 32.88
CA ALA A 171 -19.22 5.93 33.11
C ALA A 171 -17.86 5.41 33.61
N ASP A 172 -17.82 4.21 34.19
CA ASP A 172 -16.63 3.54 34.70
C ASP A 172 -15.85 2.76 33.64
N MET A 173 -16.37 2.65 32.42
CA MET A 173 -15.69 2.03 31.28
C MET A 173 -14.96 3.08 30.42
N VAL A 174 -14.03 2.61 29.57
CA VAL A 174 -13.40 3.48 28.57
C VAL A 174 -14.44 3.85 27.50
N ASN A 175 -14.73 5.15 27.44
CA ASN A 175 -15.62 5.76 26.46
C ASN A 175 -14.79 6.39 25.33
N GLY A 176 -15.36 6.45 24.13
CA GLY A 176 -14.72 7.00 22.95
C GLY A 176 -15.63 7.96 22.20
N ILE A 177 -15.06 9.01 21.63
CA ILE A 177 -15.71 9.93 20.70
C ILE A 177 -14.97 9.91 19.37
N TYR A 178 -15.73 9.92 18.30
CA TYR A 178 -15.28 10.29 16.96
C TYR A 178 -15.90 11.65 16.57
N LEU A 179 -15.07 12.58 16.12
CA LEU A 179 -15.46 13.86 15.51
C LEU A 179 -14.93 13.93 14.09
N GLY A 180 -15.84 13.97 13.11
CA GLY A 180 -15.55 14.20 11.71
C GLY A 180 -15.89 15.63 11.29
N ILE A 181 -14.88 16.41 10.91
CA ILE A 181 -15.04 17.75 10.36
C ILE A 181 -14.84 17.69 8.85
N LYS A 182 -15.78 18.28 8.10
CA LYS A 182 -15.68 18.47 6.66
C LYS A 182 -16.16 19.87 6.30
N THR A 183 -15.28 20.68 5.74
CA THR A 183 -15.58 22.03 5.26
C THR A 183 -14.87 22.32 3.94
N ALA A 184 -15.05 23.53 3.41
CA ALA A 184 -14.31 24.03 2.26
C ALA A 184 -13.76 25.43 2.55
N ASN A 185 -12.53 25.69 2.11
CA ASN A 185 -11.95 27.03 2.20
C ASN A 185 -12.47 27.96 1.09
N ALA A 186 -11.99 29.21 1.03
CA ALA A 186 -12.43 30.19 0.03
C ALA A 186 -12.08 29.80 -1.42
N ALA A 187 -11.12 28.89 -1.62
CA ALA A 187 -10.75 28.34 -2.92
C ALA A 187 -11.51 27.04 -3.25
N ASN A 188 -12.55 26.69 -2.48
CA ASN A 188 -13.31 25.45 -2.58
C ASN A 188 -12.48 24.17 -2.41
N VAL A 189 -11.32 24.27 -1.73
CA VAL A 189 -10.55 23.09 -1.34
C VAL A 189 -11.26 22.42 -0.16
N ASN A 190 -11.62 21.15 -0.31
CA ASN A 190 -12.21 20.35 0.76
C ASN A 190 -11.16 20.14 1.87
N LEU A 191 -11.54 20.49 3.10
CA LEU A 191 -10.76 20.25 4.30
C LEU A 191 -11.48 19.18 5.13
N VAL A 192 -10.83 18.05 5.36
CA VAL A 192 -11.38 16.93 6.13
C VAL A 192 -10.43 16.61 7.27
N ASN A 193 -10.96 16.47 8.48
CA ASN A 193 -10.20 15.96 9.61
C ASN A 193 -11.06 14.99 10.43
N ASN A 194 -10.43 13.93 10.92
CA ASN A 194 -11.03 12.97 11.83
C ASN A 194 -10.27 13.03 13.15
N SER A 195 -10.98 13.18 14.26
CA SER A 195 -10.38 13.25 15.59
C SER A 195 -11.07 12.32 16.56
N PHE A 196 -10.29 11.81 17.49
CA PHE A 196 -10.71 10.80 18.45
C PHE A 196 -10.35 11.23 19.86
N PHE A 197 -11.18 10.85 20.83
CA PHE A 197 -10.91 11.07 22.24
C PHE A 197 -11.41 9.90 23.05
N TYR A 198 -10.55 9.40 23.93
CA TYR A 198 -10.86 8.27 24.80
C TYR A 198 -10.68 8.71 26.25
N TRP A 199 -11.68 8.45 27.08
CA TRP A 199 -11.63 8.82 28.49
C TRP A 199 -12.55 7.92 29.32
N GLN A 200 -12.36 7.93 30.63
CA GLN A 200 -13.25 7.30 31.60
C GLN A 200 -14.11 8.40 32.26
N PRO A 201 -15.41 8.51 31.96
CA PRO A 201 -16.25 9.58 32.47
C PRO A 201 -16.36 9.67 33.99
N SER A 202 -16.31 8.54 34.71
CA SER A 202 -16.47 8.51 36.17
C SER A 202 -15.30 9.13 36.92
N SER A 203 -14.09 9.07 36.34
CA SER A 203 -12.85 9.57 36.92
C SER A 203 -12.31 10.81 36.21
N ASP A 204 -12.91 11.19 35.08
CA ASP A 204 -12.46 12.25 34.18
C ASP A 204 -10.99 12.10 33.74
N THR A 205 -10.59 10.87 33.43
CA THR A 205 -9.23 10.53 33.03
C THR A 205 -9.14 10.16 31.55
N THR A 206 -8.20 10.75 30.82
CA THR A 206 -7.88 10.37 29.44
C THR A 206 -7.34 8.94 29.39
N GLN A 207 -7.71 8.21 28.33
CA GLN A 207 -7.35 6.82 28.10
C GLN A 207 -6.58 6.69 26.78
N ALA A 208 -5.79 5.62 26.67
CA ALA A 208 -5.19 5.25 25.39
C ALA A 208 -6.27 4.78 24.40
N LYS A 209 -5.93 4.76 23.10
CA LYS A 209 -6.80 4.21 22.05
C LYS A 209 -7.11 2.73 22.37
N PRO A 210 -8.38 2.36 22.59
CA PRO A 210 -8.75 0.97 22.75
C PRO A 210 -8.95 0.30 21.39
N LYS A 211 -8.85 -1.03 21.37
CA LYS A 211 -8.94 -1.86 20.15
C LYS A 211 -8.06 -1.40 18.96
N PRO A 212 -6.76 -1.11 19.15
CA PRO A 212 -5.85 -0.84 18.04
C PRO A 212 -5.44 -2.16 17.35
N VAL A 213 -6.20 -2.60 16.35
CA VAL A 213 -5.96 -3.88 15.64
C VAL A 213 -5.11 -3.70 14.38
N ILE A 214 -5.31 -2.60 13.65
CA ILE A 214 -4.62 -2.27 12.39
C ILE A 214 -4.24 -0.79 12.45
N ALA A 215 -3.09 -0.43 11.88
CA ALA A 215 -2.63 0.95 11.69
C ALA A 215 -3.20 1.51 10.38
N ASP A 216 -3.55 2.80 10.36
CA ASP A 216 -4.05 3.48 9.16
C ASP A 216 -3.05 3.41 8.00
N GLU A 217 -1.76 3.52 8.32
CA GLU A 217 -0.65 3.48 7.38
C GLU A 217 -0.62 2.16 6.58
N THR A 218 -1.07 1.05 7.19
CA THR A 218 -1.15 -0.24 6.52
C THR A 218 -2.18 -0.23 5.39
N CYS A 219 -3.33 0.42 5.58
CA CYS A 219 -4.34 0.57 4.53
C CYS A 219 -3.87 1.54 3.44
N GLN A 220 -3.20 2.62 3.86
CA GLN A 220 -2.73 3.70 2.99
C GLN A 220 -1.55 3.29 2.10
N SER A 221 -0.94 2.12 2.30
CA SER A 221 0.04 1.56 1.37
C SER A 221 -0.54 1.41 -0.04
N CYS A 222 -1.81 0.96 -0.12
CA CYS A 222 -2.59 0.76 -1.34
C CYS A 222 -3.63 1.86 -1.55
N HIS A 223 -4.36 2.27 -0.51
CA HIS A 223 -5.39 3.32 -0.57
C HIS A 223 -4.79 4.71 -0.36
N ARG A 224 -3.82 5.07 -1.20
CA ARG A 224 -2.98 6.26 -1.01
C ARG A 224 -3.78 7.56 -1.08
N PRO A 225 -3.52 8.54 -0.18
CA PRO A 225 -4.14 9.86 -0.26
C PRO A 225 -3.91 10.54 -1.63
N GLY A 226 -4.94 11.16 -2.18
CA GLY A 226 -4.91 11.82 -3.48
C GLY A 226 -5.05 10.88 -4.69
N HIS A 227 -5.19 9.57 -4.46
CA HIS A 227 -5.61 8.61 -5.49
C HIS A 227 -7.14 8.47 -5.47
N ALA A 228 -7.71 7.97 -6.55
CA ALA A 228 -9.17 7.80 -6.63
C ALA A 228 -9.67 6.67 -5.72
N GLY A 229 -8.82 5.68 -5.45
CA GLY A 229 -9.04 4.63 -4.45
C GLY A 229 -8.71 5.03 -3.02
N GLU A 230 -8.46 6.31 -2.70
CA GLU A 230 -8.23 6.73 -1.32
C GLU A 230 -9.42 6.38 -0.42
N LEU A 231 -9.18 6.08 0.85
CA LEU A 231 -10.26 5.84 1.81
C LEU A 231 -10.98 7.17 2.10
N ALA A 232 -12.06 7.45 1.38
CA ALA A 232 -12.86 8.66 1.54
C ALA A 232 -14.36 8.35 1.48
N MET A 233 -14.88 7.72 2.53
CA MET A 233 -16.23 7.14 2.54
C MET A 233 -17.33 8.13 2.96
N HIS A 234 -18.56 7.78 2.56
CA HIS A 234 -19.80 8.52 2.84
C HIS A 234 -19.73 10.01 2.50
N GLY A 235 -19.28 10.33 1.28
CA GLY A 235 -19.06 11.68 0.80
C GLY A 235 -17.75 12.29 1.29
N GLY A 236 -16.72 11.47 1.51
CA GLY A 236 -15.36 11.91 1.84
C GLY A 236 -15.20 12.55 3.22
N LYS A 237 -16.00 12.14 4.21
CA LYS A 237 -15.88 12.66 5.59
C LYS A 237 -15.23 11.68 6.57
N HIS A 238 -15.14 10.40 6.19
CA HIS A 238 -14.49 9.34 6.95
C HIS A 238 -13.28 8.89 6.16
N VAL A 239 -12.09 9.20 6.67
CA VAL A 239 -10.81 9.02 5.96
C VAL A 239 -9.77 8.23 6.75
N THR A 240 -10.17 7.68 7.89
CA THR A 240 -9.33 6.88 8.80
C THR A 240 -10.08 5.60 9.17
N LEU A 241 -9.38 4.50 9.44
CA LEU A 241 -9.99 3.23 9.82
C LEU A 241 -10.80 3.40 11.11
N GLU A 242 -10.27 4.13 12.08
CA GLU A 242 -10.92 4.39 13.37
C GLU A 242 -12.26 5.10 13.18
N SER A 243 -12.39 5.98 12.19
CA SER A 243 -13.68 6.63 11.93
C SER A 243 -14.77 5.64 11.52
N CYS A 244 -14.39 4.53 10.89
CA CYS A 244 -15.31 3.47 10.49
C CYS A 244 -15.74 2.62 11.71
N THR A 245 -14.81 2.30 12.62
CA THR A 245 -15.06 1.37 13.74
C THR A 245 -16.10 1.88 14.73
N PHE A 246 -16.30 3.19 14.82
CA PHE A 246 -17.33 3.83 15.66
C PHE A 246 -18.77 3.65 15.16
N CYS A 247 -18.96 3.30 13.87
CA CYS A 247 -20.28 3.11 13.26
C CYS A 247 -20.50 1.67 12.79
N HIS A 248 -19.41 1.02 12.36
CA HIS A 248 -19.37 -0.36 11.87
C HIS A 248 -18.95 -1.33 12.98
N THR A 249 -19.72 -1.32 14.08
CA THR A 249 -19.50 -2.12 15.29
C THR A 249 -19.73 -3.61 15.07
N ASP A 250 -19.17 -4.45 15.94
CA ASP A 250 -19.15 -5.91 15.82
C ASP A 250 -20.54 -6.58 15.72
N TYR A 251 -21.57 -5.98 16.33
CA TYR A 251 -22.94 -6.50 16.32
C TYR A 251 -23.79 -6.00 15.13
N ASN A 252 -23.22 -5.18 14.23
CA ASN A 252 -23.95 -4.64 13.11
C ASN A 252 -24.44 -5.76 12.20
N SER A 253 -25.76 -5.91 12.11
CA SER A 253 -26.38 -6.83 11.16
C SER A 253 -27.65 -6.22 10.60
N TYR A 254 -27.99 -6.54 9.35
CA TYR A 254 -29.23 -6.15 8.71
C TYR A 254 -29.50 -6.99 7.46
N MET A 255 -30.73 -6.99 6.97
CA MET A 255 -31.07 -7.57 5.67
C MET A 255 -30.62 -6.63 4.54
N LYS A 256 -29.85 -7.16 3.59
CA LYS A 256 -29.40 -6.46 2.39
C LYS A 256 -30.06 -7.08 1.17
N ASP A 257 -30.61 -6.22 0.32
CA ASP A 257 -31.22 -6.63 -0.94
C ASP A 257 -30.17 -6.74 -2.04
N ASP A 258 -30.14 -7.88 -2.71
CA ASP A 258 -29.48 -8.08 -3.98
C ASP A 258 -30.37 -7.54 -5.09
N LYS A 259 -29.79 -6.72 -5.97
CA LYS A 259 -30.52 -6.04 -7.05
C LYS A 259 -29.93 -6.39 -8.41
N ASP A 260 -30.78 -6.54 -9.41
CA ASP A 260 -30.37 -6.66 -10.81
C ASP A 260 -29.92 -5.31 -11.40
N GLU A 261 -29.50 -5.33 -12.67
CA GLU A 261 -29.09 -4.12 -13.41
C GLU A 261 -30.18 -3.05 -13.52
N ASN A 262 -31.46 -3.43 -13.37
CA ASN A 262 -32.60 -2.52 -13.39
C ASN A 262 -32.99 -2.01 -11.99
N GLY A 263 -32.24 -2.41 -10.96
CA GLY A 263 -32.49 -2.06 -9.57
C GLY A 263 -33.64 -2.83 -8.91
N GLN A 264 -34.15 -3.88 -9.54
CA GLN A 264 -35.17 -4.76 -8.97
C GLN A 264 -34.53 -5.71 -7.97
N VAL A 265 -35.15 -5.87 -6.80
CA VAL A 265 -34.70 -6.83 -5.78
C VAL A 265 -34.90 -8.25 -6.31
N ILE A 266 -33.79 -8.99 -6.43
CA ILE A 266 -33.75 -10.40 -6.88
C ILE A 266 -33.47 -11.37 -5.73
N GLY A 267 -33.10 -10.84 -4.57
CA GLY A 267 -32.88 -11.61 -3.34
C GLY A 267 -32.62 -10.68 -2.16
N SER A 268 -32.67 -11.22 -0.96
CA SER A 268 -32.23 -10.53 0.25
C SER A 268 -31.48 -11.50 1.14
N HIS A 269 -30.37 -11.08 1.71
CA HIS A 269 -29.55 -11.89 2.61
C HIS A 269 -29.20 -11.13 3.88
N LYS A 270 -28.94 -11.86 4.97
CA LYS A 270 -28.41 -11.27 6.19
C LYS A 270 -26.97 -10.82 5.92
N PHE A 271 -26.71 -9.54 6.12
CA PHE A 271 -25.41 -8.92 5.94
C PHE A 271 -24.80 -8.56 7.28
N ASP A 272 -23.52 -8.91 7.47
CA ASP A 272 -22.71 -8.43 8.59
C ASP A 272 -22.12 -7.06 8.23
N GLY A 273 -22.68 -6.02 8.87
CA GLY A 273 -22.30 -4.63 8.64
C GLY A 273 -21.16 -4.13 9.53
N SER A 274 -20.45 -5.03 10.20
CA SER A 274 -19.26 -4.71 10.97
C SER A 274 -18.07 -4.42 10.07
N ILE A 275 -17.09 -3.64 10.57
CA ILE A 275 -15.93 -3.23 9.76
C ILE A 275 -15.06 -4.43 9.36
N LYS A 276 -14.95 -5.42 10.24
CA LYS A 276 -14.20 -6.66 9.99
C LYS A 276 -14.83 -7.46 8.84
N ALA A 277 -16.16 -7.58 8.81
CA ALA A 277 -16.83 -8.33 7.76
C ALA A 277 -16.75 -7.62 6.42
N MET A 278 -17.06 -6.32 6.40
CA MET A 278 -16.99 -5.51 5.19
C MET A 278 -15.58 -5.49 4.57
N ALA A 279 -14.54 -5.32 5.40
CA ALA A 279 -13.17 -5.31 4.89
C ALA A 279 -12.80 -6.68 4.29
N HIS A 280 -13.08 -7.78 4.97
CA HIS A 280 -12.75 -9.12 4.47
C HIS A 280 -13.54 -9.49 3.20
N GLU A 281 -14.84 -9.18 3.16
CA GLU A 281 -15.68 -9.47 2.00
C GLU A 281 -15.21 -8.70 0.76
N VAL A 282 -14.91 -7.40 0.89
CA VAL A 282 -14.45 -6.57 -0.23
C VAL A 282 -13.12 -7.08 -0.79
N HIS A 283 -12.14 -7.36 0.07
CA HIS A 283 -10.80 -7.74 -0.39
C HIS A 283 -10.72 -9.20 -0.87
N SER A 284 -11.54 -10.11 -0.33
CA SER A 284 -11.61 -11.49 -0.83
C SER A 284 -12.10 -11.56 -2.28
N HIS A 285 -13.08 -10.72 -2.65
CA HIS A 285 -13.60 -10.66 -4.01
C HIS A 285 -12.74 -9.81 -4.96
N ALA A 286 -12.09 -8.76 -4.45
CA ALA A 286 -11.20 -7.89 -5.23
C ALA A 286 -9.94 -8.61 -5.77
N PHE A 287 -9.61 -9.79 -5.24
CA PHE A 287 -8.58 -10.63 -5.84
C PHE A 287 -8.97 -11.11 -7.25
N TYR A 288 -10.23 -11.48 -7.45
CA TYR A 288 -10.69 -12.07 -8.71
C TYR A 288 -10.89 -11.04 -9.84
N ASN A 289 -11.04 -9.76 -9.50
CA ASN A 289 -11.15 -8.68 -10.48
C ASN A 289 -9.80 -8.01 -10.81
N GLY A 290 -8.70 -8.46 -10.18
CA GLY A 290 -7.34 -8.02 -10.48
C GLY A 290 -6.92 -6.68 -9.86
N ILE A 291 -7.77 -6.04 -9.03
CA ILE A 291 -7.39 -4.83 -8.30
C ILE A 291 -6.50 -5.19 -7.12
N PHE A 292 -6.85 -6.28 -6.41
CA PHE A 292 -6.08 -6.69 -5.25
C PHE A 292 -4.78 -7.39 -5.72
N PRO A 293 -3.61 -6.79 -5.46
CA PRO A 293 -2.35 -7.12 -6.14
C PRO A 293 -1.71 -8.45 -5.70
N GLN A 294 -2.31 -9.17 -4.75
CA GLN A 294 -1.78 -10.37 -4.11
C GLN A 294 -2.91 -11.28 -3.57
N SER A 295 -2.57 -12.47 -3.08
CA SER A 295 -3.55 -13.41 -2.51
C SER A 295 -4.37 -12.78 -1.38
N ALA A 296 -5.70 -12.91 -1.45
CA ALA A 296 -6.61 -12.52 -0.37
C ALA A 296 -6.38 -13.27 0.95
N SER A 297 -5.73 -14.44 0.91
CA SER A 297 -5.34 -15.19 2.12
C SER A 297 -4.11 -14.63 2.83
N ASN A 298 -3.41 -13.64 2.27
CA ASN A 298 -2.26 -13.04 2.94
C ASN A 298 -2.69 -12.01 3.99
N CYS A 299 -3.02 -12.50 5.19
CA CYS A 299 -3.53 -11.69 6.31
C CYS A 299 -2.59 -10.53 6.66
N GLN A 300 -1.27 -10.71 6.52
CA GLN A 300 -0.28 -9.69 6.86
C GLN A 300 -0.42 -8.43 6.01
N THR A 301 -1.04 -8.49 4.83
CA THR A 301 -1.34 -7.29 4.04
C THR A 301 -1.98 -6.18 4.87
N CYS A 302 -2.87 -6.54 5.79
CA CYS A 302 -3.54 -5.62 6.71
C CYS A 302 -3.12 -5.83 8.17
N HIS A 303 -2.91 -7.08 8.56
CA HIS A 303 -2.55 -7.47 9.93
C HIS A 303 -1.04 -7.63 10.10
N GLN A 304 -0.32 -6.52 9.93
CA GLN A 304 1.12 -6.48 10.17
C GLN A 304 1.40 -6.53 11.68
N PRO A 305 2.46 -7.24 12.11
CA PRO A 305 2.96 -7.11 13.48
C PRO A 305 3.36 -5.66 13.75
N ASP A 306 2.86 -5.10 14.86
CA ASP A 306 3.21 -3.75 15.31
C ASP A 306 3.20 -3.71 16.84
N GLU A 307 4.38 -3.49 17.43
CA GLU A 307 4.55 -3.41 18.88
C GLU A 307 3.79 -2.23 19.52
N ASN A 308 3.38 -1.23 18.71
CA ASN A 308 2.59 -0.09 19.16
C ASN A 308 1.08 -0.36 19.14
N LEU A 309 0.65 -1.47 18.53
CA LEU A 309 -0.75 -1.89 18.48
C LEU A 309 -0.96 -3.05 19.46
N ALA A 310 -1.48 -2.74 20.65
CA ALA A 310 -1.74 -3.73 21.70
C ALA A 310 -2.63 -4.92 21.26
N MET A 311 -3.34 -4.81 20.14
CA MET A 311 -4.20 -5.85 19.59
C MET A 311 -3.83 -6.25 18.15
N ALA A 312 -2.57 -6.04 17.72
CA ALA A 312 -2.09 -6.45 16.39
C ALA A 312 -2.35 -7.94 16.10
N ASP A 313 -2.27 -8.79 17.13
CA ASP A 313 -2.44 -10.24 17.02
C ASP A 313 -3.90 -10.72 17.19
N ALA A 314 -4.88 -9.82 17.33
CA ALA A 314 -6.28 -10.22 17.57
C ALA A 314 -6.87 -11.10 16.45
N TRP A 315 -6.35 -11.01 15.22
CA TRP A 315 -6.77 -11.85 14.09
C TRP A 315 -6.36 -13.33 14.23
N LYS A 316 -5.41 -13.63 15.12
CA LYS A 316 -4.89 -14.99 15.37
C LYS A 316 -5.66 -15.72 16.48
N ALA A 317 -6.58 -15.04 17.14
CA ALA A 317 -7.19 -15.54 18.38
C ALA A 317 -8.21 -16.66 18.16
N ASP A 318 -8.70 -16.86 16.93
CA ASP A 318 -9.69 -17.88 16.58
C ASP A 318 -10.95 -17.83 17.47
N LEU A 319 -11.46 -16.62 17.74
CA LEU A 319 -12.63 -16.39 18.62
C LEU A 319 -13.91 -15.95 17.88
N ASP A 320 -13.87 -15.81 16.55
CA ASP A 320 -14.94 -15.13 15.79
C ASP A 320 -15.30 -15.84 14.49
N ALA A 321 -16.37 -16.64 14.52
CA ALA A 321 -16.83 -17.35 13.34
C ALA A 321 -17.36 -16.38 12.26
N ALA A 322 -17.97 -15.26 12.64
CA ALA A 322 -18.52 -14.29 11.69
C ALA A 322 -17.43 -13.66 10.80
N THR A 323 -16.24 -13.41 11.37
CA THR A 323 -15.08 -12.95 10.60
C THR A 323 -14.63 -13.99 9.58
N CYS A 324 -14.57 -15.28 9.96
CA CYS A 324 -14.21 -16.36 9.02
C CYS A 324 -15.19 -16.42 7.84
N LEU A 325 -16.49 -16.35 8.14
CA LEU A 325 -17.56 -16.40 7.14
C LEU A 325 -17.51 -15.25 6.14
N SER A 326 -16.87 -14.12 6.47
CA SER A 326 -16.76 -12.98 5.57
C SER A 326 -15.90 -13.26 4.33
N CYS A 327 -14.99 -14.25 4.41
CA CYS A 327 -14.26 -14.80 3.26
C CYS A 327 -14.77 -16.19 2.85
N HIS A 328 -15.25 -16.99 3.81
CA HIS A 328 -15.67 -18.38 3.61
C HIS A 328 -17.18 -18.53 3.30
N ASN A 329 -17.79 -17.58 2.60
CA ASN A 329 -19.24 -17.54 2.33
C ASN A 329 -19.67 -18.15 0.98
N SER A 330 -18.80 -18.87 0.27
CA SER A 330 -19.14 -19.46 -1.03
C SER A 330 -18.65 -20.89 -1.19
N GLN A 331 -19.24 -21.64 -2.14
CA GLN A 331 -18.82 -22.99 -2.50
C GLN A 331 -17.35 -23.10 -2.95
N TYR A 332 -16.74 -21.98 -3.34
CA TYR A 332 -15.34 -21.92 -3.76
C TYR A 332 -14.40 -21.64 -2.60
N ALA A 333 -14.92 -21.12 -1.49
CA ALA A 333 -14.14 -20.73 -0.33
C ALA A 333 -14.10 -21.82 0.76
N VAL A 334 -14.95 -22.84 0.68
CA VAL A 334 -14.94 -23.98 1.61
C VAL A 334 -14.93 -25.31 0.86
N PRO A 335 -14.44 -26.40 1.47
CA PRO A 335 -14.56 -27.73 0.88
C PRO A 335 -16.03 -28.09 0.60
N SER A 336 -16.28 -28.86 -0.46
CA SER A 336 -17.64 -29.26 -0.86
C SER A 336 -18.43 -29.98 0.25
N TRP A 337 -17.73 -30.63 1.20
CA TRP A 337 -18.36 -31.28 2.33
C TRP A 337 -18.76 -30.32 3.48
N HIS A 338 -18.30 -29.07 3.47
CA HIS A 338 -18.80 -27.96 4.30
C HIS A 338 -19.95 -27.19 3.65
N TRP A 339 -20.09 -27.29 2.32
CA TRP A 339 -21.11 -26.54 1.58
C TRP A 339 -22.41 -27.32 1.42
N ASP A 340 -23.54 -26.65 1.63
CA ASP A 340 -24.87 -27.10 1.26
C ASP A 340 -25.21 -26.53 -0.13
N ALA A 341 -25.06 -27.35 -1.16
CA ALA A 341 -25.30 -26.95 -2.54
C ALA A 341 -26.79 -26.69 -2.84
N GLU A 342 -27.72 -27.32 -2.10
CA GLU A 342 -29.16 -27.16 -2.32
C GLU A 342 -29.63 -25.79 -1.83
N ASN A 343 -29.09 -25.34 -0.69
CA ASN A 343 -29.46 -24.08 -0.06
C ASN A 343 -28.45 -22.95 -0.32
N ASN A 344 -27.37 -23.22 -1.07
CA ASN A 344 -26.31 -22.27 -1.40
C ASN A 344 -25.73 -21.56 -0.17
N GLN A 345 -25.42 -22.33 0.88
CA GLN A 345 -24.90 -21.84 2.15
C GLN A 345 -23.94 -22.84 2.79
N ILE A 346 -23.26 -22.45 3.87
CA ILE A 346 -22.52 -23.41 4.69
C ILE A 346 -23.52 -24.27 5.46
N LYS A 347 -23.22 -25.56 5.61
CA LYS A 347 -24.04 -26.49 6.40
C LYS A 347 -24.18 -26.00 7.83
N GLU A 348 -25.40 -26.06 8.36
CA GLU A 348 -25.74 -25.59 9.72
C GLU A 348 -24.82 -26.18 10.81
N ASP A 349 -24.50 -27.48 10.70
CA ASP A 349 -23.62 -28.21 11.63
C ASP A 349 -22.12 -27.91 11.43
N LYS A 350 -21.78 -26.92 10.61
CA LYS A 350 -20.42 -26.45 10.30
C LYS A 350 -20.23 -24.94 10.53
N LEU A 351 -21.25 -24.23 11.02
CA LEU A 351 -21.18 -22.78 11.26
C LEU A 351 -20.28 -22.39 12.45
N ASN A 352 -20.05 -23.29 13.41
CA ASN A 352 -19.14 -23.03 14.53
C ASN A 352 -17.68 -23.34 14.16
N CYS A 353 -17.08 -22.49 13.31
CA CYS A 353 -15.74 -22.71 12.74
C CYS A 353 -14.67 -22.94 13.82
N VAL A 354 -14.68 -22.08 14.85
CA VAL A 354 -13.65 -22.00 15.90
C VAL A 354 -13.62 -23.23 16.83
N SER A 355 -14.70 -24.00 16.88
CA SER A 355 -14.74 -25.27 17.63
C SER A 355 -13.81 -26.35 17.05
N CYS A 356 -13.49 -26.25 15.75
CA CYS A 356 -12.57 -27.16 15.07
C CYS A 356 -11.28 -26.45 14.63
N HIS A 357 -11.41 -25.23 14.10
CA HIS A 357 -10.31 -24.42 13.58
C HIS A 357 -9.84 -23.42 14.63
N SER A 358 -8.96 -23.87 15.51
CA SER A 358 -8.35 -23.02 16.54
C SER A 358 -6.93 -23.49 16.84
N ASP A 359 -6.04 -22.54 17.10
CA ASP A 359 -4.68 -22.83 17.53
C ASP A 359 -4.51 -22.64 19.05
N PRO A 360 -3.63 -23.42 19.73
CA PRO A 360 -2.89 -24.57 19.21
C PRO A 360 -3.66 -25.90 19.31
N ASP A 361 -4.78 -25.92 20.04
CA ASP A 361 -5.43 -27.15 20.55
C ASP A 361 -6.64 -27.62 19.71
N GLY A 362 -7.02 -26.89 18.65
CA GLY A 362 -8.13 -27.26 17.79
C GLY A 362 -7.89 -28.54 17.00
N HIS A 363 -8.98 -29.18 16.58
CA HIS A 363 -8.94 -30.39 15.73
C HIS A 363 -8.30 -30.14 14.35
N ALA A 364 -8.39 -28.90 13.86
CA ALA A 364 -7.80 -28.42 12.63
C ALA A 364 -7.03 -27.11 12.90
N ARG A 365 -6.16 -26.73 11.95
CA ARG A 365 -5.37 -25.49 12.03
C ARG A 365 -6.29 -24.27 12.18
N GLY A 366 -5.94 -23.38 13.11
CA GLY A 366 -6.48 -22.04 13.22
C GLY A 366 -6.08 -21.13 12.07
N ALA A 367 -6.56 -19.88 12.10
CA ALA A 367 -6.39 -18.94 10.99
C ALA A 367 -4.92 -18.60 10.73
N GLU A 368 -4.12 -18.37 11.77
CA GLU A 368 -2.69 -18.05 11.62
C GLU A 368 -1.93 -19.19 10.96
N ARG A 369 -2.07 -20.42 11.46
CA ARG A 369 -1.37 -21.59 10.89
C ARG A 369 -1.84 -21.92 9.49
N ALA A 370 -3.15 -21.87 9.22
CA ALA A 370 -3.68 -22.21 7.91
C ALA A 370 -3.29 -21.17 6.83
N HIS A 371 -3.37 -19.88 7.16
CA HIS A 371 -3.20 -18.80 6.18
C HIS A 371 -1.82 -18.15 6.19
N TYR A 372 -0.97 -18.40 7.18
CA TYR A 372 0.33 -17.77 7.28
C TYR A 372 1.44 -18.71 7.76
N SER A 373 1.46 -19.10 9.03
CA SER A 373 2.67 -19.71 9.63
C SER A 373 2.97 -21.13 9.14
N ASN A 374 2.01 -21.85 8.56
CA ASN A 374 2.19 -23.21 8.03
C ASN A 374 1.66 -23.37 6.59
N ASN A 375 1.51 -22.28 5.85
CA ASN A 375 1.16 -22.32 4.43
C ASN A 375 2.44 -22.26 3.56
N ASP A 376 2.50 -23.04 2.49
CA ASP A 376 3.70 -23.17 1.66
C ASP A 376 4.14 -21.86 0.97
N SER A 377 3.20 -20.94 0.68
CA SER A 377 3.52 -19.62 0.11
C SER A 377 4.26 -18.71 1.08
N ALA A 378 3.77 -18.61 2.32
CA ALA A 378 4.46 -17.85 3.37
C ALA A 378 5.77 -18.51 3.78
N GLN A 379 5.86 -19.85 3.76
CA GLN A 379 7.11 -20.55 4.04
C GLN A 379 8.14 -20.38 2.93
N SER A 380 7.71 -20.36 1.65
CA SER A 380 8.58 -20.04 0.52
C SER A 380 9.14 -18.62 0.61
N ALA A 381 8.34 -17.66 1.08
CA ALA A 381 8.80 -16.29 1.30
C ALA A 381 9.84 -16.15 2.43
N LYS A 382 9.93 -17.14 3.34
CA LYS A 382 10.99 -17.23 4.36
C LYS A 382 12.23 -17.98 3.91
N THR A 383 12.16 -18.64 2.75
CA THR A 383 13.30 -19.28 2.14
C THR A 383 14.15 -18.24 1.43
N SER A 384 15.47 -18.35 1.56
CA SER A 384 16.43 -17.42 0.96
C SER A 384 17.48 -18.18 0.15
N VAL A 385 17.99 -17.52 -0.89
CA VAL A 385 19.06 -18.04 -1.73
C VAL A 385 20.26 -17.10 -1.64
N THR A 386 21.42 -17.65 -1.33
CA THR A 386 22.68 -16.91 -1.29
C THR A 386 23.66 -17.53 -2.27
N PHE A 387 24.13 -16.77 -3.26
CA PHE A 387 25.27 -17.17 -4.07
C PHE A 387 26.57 -16.87 -3.30
N ASN A 388 27.29 -17.94 -2.96
CA ASN A 388 28.49 -17.90 -2.12
C ASN A 388 29.72 -17.53 -2.95
N SER A 389 29.85 -18.11 -4.14
CA SER A 389 30.99 -17.91 -5.02
C SER A 389 30.65 -18.18 -6.48
N MET A 390 31.48 -17.65 -7.37
CA MET A 390 31.50 -17.96 -8.79
C MET A 390 32.96 -18.04 -9.24
N THR A 391 33.29 -19.04 -10.06
CA THR A 391 34.59 -19.16 -10.71
C THR A 391 34.41 -19.38 -12.20
N TYR A 392 35.30 -18.79 -12.99
CA TYR A 392 35.37 -18.96 -14.43
C TYR A 392 36.70 -19.59 -14.82
N ASP A 393 36.64 -20.73 -15.50
CA ASP A 393 37.79 -21.34 -16.16
C ASP A 393 37.81 -20.92 -17.62
N GLU A 394 38.74 -20.04 -17.99
CA GLU A 394 38.89 -19.51 -19.35
C GLU A 394 39.23 -20.60 -20.37
N ALA A 395 40.01 -21.62 -19.99
CA ALA A 395 40.46 -22.65 -20.92
C ALA A 395 39.31 -23.56 -21.36
N SER A 396 38.47 -23.97 -20.41
CA SER A 396 37.28 -24.78 -20.69
C SER A 396 36.01 -23.94 -20.95
N LYS A 397 36.09 -22.62 -20.72
CA LYS A 397 34.96 -21.69 -20.74
C LYS A 397 33.80 -22.15 -19.85
N THR A 398 34.13 -22.60 -18.65
CA THR A 398 33.18 -23.17 -17.70
C THR A 398 32.99 -22.24 -16.52
N ILE A 399 31.74 -22.05 -16.11
CA ILE A 399 31.38 -21.40 -14.85
C ILE A 399 31.05 -22.47 -13.82
N LYS A 400 31.58 -22.30 -12.61
CA LYS A 400 31.13 -23.01 -11.41
C LYS A 400 30.67 -21.99 -10.39
N ALA A 401 29.38 -21.98 -10.11
CA ALA A 401 28.78 -21.20 -9.04
C ALA A 401 28.44 -22.10 -7.86
N ASN A 402 28.50 -21.57 -6.65
CA ASN A 402 28.06 -22.24 -5.44
C ASN A 402 26.97 -21.39 -4.78
N MET A 403 25.86 -22.02 -4.38
CA MET A 403 24.77 -21.35 -3.67
C MET A 403 24.34 -22.14 -2.44
N THR A 404 23.86 -21.43 -1.43
CA THR A 404 23.16 -22.03 -0.28
C THR A 404 21.72 -21.57 -0.31
N VAL A 405 20.80 -22.53 -0.17
CA VAL A 405 19.37 -22.26 -0.01
C VAL A 405 19.02 -22.54 1.45
N LYS A 406 18.43 -21.57 2.14
CA LYS A 406 18.07 -21.70 3.56
C LYS A 406 16.59 -21.49 3.78
N HIS A 407 15.98 -22.34 4.57
CA HIS A 407 14.66 -22.13 5.14
C HIS A 407 14.80 -21.93 6.66
N GLY A 408 14.64 -20.68 7.10
CA GLY A 408 15.10 -20.28 8.43
C GLY A 408 16.59 -20.53 8.59
N ASP A 409 16.98 -21.27 9.62
CA ASP A 409 18.39 -21.62 9.88
C ASP A 409 18.83 -22.93 9.22
N THR A 410 17.93 -23.65 8.55
CA THR A 410 18.20 -24.98 7.98
C THR A 410 18.54 -24.88 6.49
N ASN A 411 19.57 -25.61 6.06
CA ASN A 411 19.90 -25.73 4.63
C ASN A 411 18.88 -26.63 3.93
N VAL A 412 18.37 -26.17 2.79
CA VAL A 412 17.55 -26.94 1.86
C VAL A 412 18.49 -27.78 0.99
N THR A 413 18.22 -29.08 0.88
CA THR A 413 19.04 -30.01 0.09
C THR A 413 18.61 -30.03 -1.37
N LEU A 414 19.44 -30.62 -2.24
CA LEU A 414 19.12 -30.76 -3.66
C LEU A 414 17.82 -31.57 -3.89
N ALA A 415 17.59 -32.63 -3.10
CA ALA A 415 16.37 -33.45 -3.16
C ALA A 415 15.07 -32.69 -2.80
N GLN A 416 15.20 -31.51 -2.20
CA GLN A 416 14.09 -30.65 -1.78
C GLN A 416 13.81 -29.51 -2.77
N ILE A 417 14.56 -29.45 -3.88
CA ILE A 417 14.38 -28.47 -4.96
C ILE A 417 13.64 -29.13 -6.11
N ASP A 418 12.63 -28.43 -6.64
CA ASP A 418 11.79 -28.93 -7.71
C ASP A 418 12.57 -29.11 -9.02
N SER A 419 12.67 -30.36 -9.47
CA SER A 419 13.34 -30.77 -10.71
C SER A 419 12.38 -30.95 -11.90
N SER A 420 11.13 -30.49 -11.80
CA SER A 420 10.12 -30.68 -12.84
C SER A 420 10.48 -29.91 -14.12
N PRO A 421 10.11 -30.45 -15.30
CA PRO A 421 10.24 -29.73 -16.56
C PRO A 421 9.38 -28.46 -16.57
N TYR A 422 9.92 -27.37 -17.11
CA TYR A 422 9.16 -26.14 -17.30
C TYR A 422 8.30 -26.20 -18.57
N SER A 423 7.09 -25.66 -18.53
CA SER A 423 6.12 -25.70 -19.64
C SER A 423 6.60 -25.03 -20.93
N HIS A 424 7.58 -24.14 -20.85
CA HIS A 424 8.18 -23.45 -22.00
C HIS A 424 9.60 -23.95 -22.33
N GLY A 425 9.99 -25.12 -21.81
CA GLY A 425 11.30 -25.72 -21.99
C GLY A 425 12.27 -25.41 -20.84
N GLY A 426 13.16 -26.35 -20.55
CA GLY A 426 14.07 -26.30 -19.40
C GLY A 426 13.41 -26.84 -18.12
N PHE A 427 13.80 -26.27 -16.98
CA PHE A 427 13.38 -26.71 -15.64
C PHE A 427 12.65 -25.61 -14.88
N THR A 428 11.72 -26.01 -14.01
CA THR A 428 10.99 -25.12 -13.11
C THR A 428 11.94 -24.40 -12.16
N SER A 429 12.90 -25.13 -11.59
CA SER A 429 14.01 -24.54 -10.84
C SER A 429 15.22 -24.28 -11.74
N ALA A 430 15.72 -23.04 -11.71
CA ALA A 430 16.89 -22.62 -12.47
C ALA A 430 17.62 -21.46 -11.79
N ILE A 431 18.88 -21.23 -12.17
CA ILE A 431 19.54 -19.94 -11.99
C ILE A 431 19.53 -19.15 -13.30
N VAL A 432 19.52 -17.83 -13.19
CA VAL A 432 19.65 -16.90 -14.32
C VAL A 432 21.08 -16.36 -14.30
N PHE A 433 21.80 -16.63 -15.37
CA PHE A 433 23.14 -16.10 -15.65
C PHE A 433 23.02 -14.98 -16.70
N ASN A 434 23.54 -13.80 -16.38
CA ASN A 434 23.63 -12.69 -17.31
C ASN A 434 24.86 -11.81 -17.00
N GLY A 435 25.19 -10.87 -17.88
CA GLY A 435 26.18 -9.83 -17.64
C GLY A 435 25.51 -8.46 -17.50
N VAL A 436 26.14 -7.58 -16.74
CA VAL A 436 25.81 -6.15 -16.65
C VAL A 436 27.00 -5.36 -17.16
N VAL A 437 26.74 -4.42 -18.06
CA VAL A 437 27.76 -3.52 -18.62
C VAL A 437 27.21 -2.10 -18.55
N LYS A 438 28.00 -1.19 -18.00
CA LYS A 438 27.60 0.18 -17.69
C LYS A 438 26.40 0.24 -16.76
N ASP A 439 25.19 0.26 -17.32
CA ASP A 439 23.93 0.51 -16.62
C ASP A 439 22.78 -0.41 -17.06
N ASP A 440 23.07 -1.44 -17.87
CA ASP A 440 22.03 -2.40 -18.26
C ASP A 440 22.55 -3.83 -18.42
N PHE A 441 21.62 -4.77 -18.35
CA PHE A 441 21.88 -6.18 -18.59
C PHE A 441 22.05 -6.47 -20.07
N LEU A 442 22.87 -7.46 -20.39
CA LEU A 442 22.95 -7.99 -21.74
C LEU A 442 21.61 -8.63 -22.16
N VAL A 443 21.29 -8.55 -23.45
CA VAL A 443 20.01 -9.06 -24.01
C VAL A 443 19.80 -10.55 -23.75
N ASN A 444 20.88 -11.32 -23.87
CA ASN A 444 20.82 -12.79 -23.95
C ASN A 444 21.05 -13.46 -22.59
N TYR A 445 20.11 -13.27 -21.66
CA TYR A 445 20.14 -14.02 -20.39
C TYR A 445 20.11 -15.54 -20.65
N GLN A 446 20.73 -16.31 -19.77
CA GLN A 446 20.80 -17.76 -19.83
C GLN A 446 20.08 -18.34 -18.60
N LYS A 447 19.14 -19.26 -18.80
CA LYS A 447 18.53 -20.02 -17.70
C LYS A 447 19.25 -21.36 -17.58
N VAL A 448 20.01 -21.54 -16.51
CA VAL A 448 20.74 -22.77 -16.20
C VAL A 448 19.85 -23.62 -15.30
N GLY A 449 19.34 -24.72 -15.84
CA GLY A 449 18.35 -25.57 -15.18
C GLY A 449 18.90 -26.45 -14.06
N TYR A 450 17.97 -27.08 -13.34
CA TYR A 450 18.25 -28.03 -12.27
C TYR A 450 19.19 -29.18 -12.67
N ASP A 451 19.20 -29.58 -13.94
CA ASP A 451 20.09 -30.61 -14.49
C ASP A 451 21.58 -30.27 -14.41
N HIS A 452 21.92 -29.00 -14.16
CA HIS A 452 23.28 -28.54 -13.91
C HIS A 452 23.63 -28.43 -12.42
N PHE A 453 22.72 -28.82 -11.53
CA PHE A 453 22.91 -28.70 -10.08
C PHE A 453 23.46 -30.00 -9.51
N SER A 454 24.37 -29.89 -8.56
CA SER A 454 24.92 -31.02 -7.80
C SER A 454 25.08 -30.66 -6.33
N GLU A 455 25.04 -31.66 -5.45
CA GLU A 455 25.32 -31.45 -4.03
C GLU A 455 26.75 -30.94 -3.84
N GLY A 456 26.87 -29.77 -3.20
CA GLY A 456 28.14 -29.19 -2.78
C GLY A 456 28.48 -29.54 -1.34
N ALA A 457 29.62 -29.04 -0.86
CA ALA A 457 30.02 -29.21 0.53
C ALA A 457 29.06 -28.48 1.50
N ASP A 458 28.95 -28.98 2.74
CA ASP A 458 28.18 -28.36 3.83
C ASP A 458 26.70 -28.06 3.49
N GLY A 459 26.10 -28.84 2.60
CA GLY A 459 24.71 -28.67 2.16
C GLY A 459 24.50 -27.48 1.22
N SER A 460 25.57 -26.96 0.61
CA SER A 460 25.47 -26.05 -0.54
C SER A 460 25.13 -26.81 -1.83
N ILE A 461 24.85 -26.06 -2.88
CA ILE A 461 24.53 -26.57 -4.22
C ILE A 461 25.52 -25.95 -5.19
N ASP A 462 26.26 -26.81 -5.89
CA ASP A 462 27.13 -26.42 -6.97
C ASP A 462 26.36 -26.41 -8.29
N VAL A 463 26.55 -25.36 -9.09
CA VAL A 463 25.96 -25.20 -10.42
C VAL A 463 27.08 -25.06 -11.43
N THR A 464 27.21 -26.02 -12.35
CA THR A 464 28.29 -26.07 -13.34
C THR A 464 27.75 -26.07 -14.76
N PHE A 465 28.19 -25.11 -15.57
CA PHE A 465 27.77 -24.96 -16.96
C PHE A 465 28.86 -24.32 -17.83
N SER A 466 28.85 -24.63 -19.13
CA SER A 466 29.92 -24.25 -20.06
C SER A 466 29.39 -23.58 -21.32
N ASP A 467 30.31 -22.97 -22.06
CA ASP A 467 30.08 -22.49 -23.43
C ASP A 467 29.59 -23.63 -24.34
N GLY A 468 28.68 -23.33 -25.25
CA GLY A 468 28.05 -24.30 -26.15
C GLY A 468 26.54 -24.35 -25.92
N ASP A 469 26.13 -25.04 -24.85
CA ASP A 469 24.74 -25.05 -24.37
C ASP A 469 24.31 -23.67 -23.87
N PHE A 470 25.27 -22.89 -23.38
CA PHE A 470 25.10 -21.52 -22.93
C PHE A 470 26.10 -20.58 -23.62
N LYS A 471 25.82 -19.28 -23.56
CA LYS A 471 26.67 -18.21 -24.12
C LYS A 471 27.72 -17.71 -23.11
N VAL A 472 28.45 -18.62 -22.47
CA VAL A 472 29.43 -18.26 -21.44
C VAL A 472 30.55 -17.40 -22.01
N ALA A 473 31.16 -17.79 -23.13
CA ALA A 473 32.30 -17.05 -23.69
C ALA A 473 31.91 -15.65 -24.18
N GLU A 474 30.67 -15.48 -24.67
CA GLU A 474 30.12 -14.18 -25.09
C GLU A 474 29.99 -13.24 -23.89
N VAL A 475 29.37 -13.70 -22.79
CA VAL A 475 29.21 -12.89 -21.57
C VAL A 475 30.57 -12.58 -20.96
N MET A 476 31.39 -13.60 -20.71
CA MET A 476 32.68 -13.43 -20.00
C MET A 476 33.72 -12.66 -20.82
N GLY A 477 33.63 -12.72 -22.16
CA GLY A 477 34.49 -11.95 -23.07
C GLY A 477 34.04 -10.50 -23.28
N THR A 478 32.90 -10.09 -22.72
CA THR A 478 32.41 -8.71 -22.85
C THR A 478 33.25 -7.77 -21.98
N PRO A 479 33.82 -6.67 -22.54
CA PRO A 479 34.64 -5.74 -21.78
C PRO A 479 33.89 -5.16 -20.56
N GLU A 480 34.59 -5.10 -19.43
CA GLU A 480 34.12 -4.51 -18.16
C GLU A 480 32.87 -5.19 -17.54
N VAL A 481 32.46 -6.35 -18.05
CA VAL A 481 31.27 -7.06 -17.58
C VAL A 481 31.34 -7.39 -16.09
N LYS A 482 30.21 -7.18 -15.42
CA LYS A 482 29.93 -7.77 -14.10
C LYS A 482 28.93 -8.90 -14.31
N VAL A 483 29.29 -10.10 -13.89
CA VAL A 483 28.42 -11.27 -13.96
C VAL A 483 27.33 -11.12 -12.92
N ALA A 484 26.08 -11.34 -13.31
CA ALA A 484 24.92 -11.37 -12.46
C ALA A 484 24.35 -12.79 -12.38
N LEU A 485 24.17 -13.28 -11.16
CA LEU A 485 23.51 -14.53 -10.84
C LEU A 485 22.30 -14.26 -9.98
N SER A 486 21.16 -14.82 -10.34
CA SER A 486 19.93 -14.72 -9.56
C SER A 486 19.14 -16.01 -9.72
N SER A 487 18.25 -16.38 -8.80
CA SER A 487 17.57 -17.68 -8.89
C SER A 487 16.08 -17.59 -9.21
N GLN A 488 15.56 -18.70 -9.72
CA GLN A 488 14.13 -19.00 -9.91
C GLN A 488 13.93 -20.40 -9.35
N LEU A 489 13.97 -20.57 -8.03
CA LEU A 489 13.88 -21.88 -7.39
C LEU A 489 12.47 -22.11 -6.85
N HIS A 490 12.05 -23.36 -6.89
CA HIS A 490 10.91 -23.85 -6.14
C HIS A 490 11.41 -24.90 -5.12
N VAL A 491 10.94 -24.79 -3.89
CA VAL A 491 11.27 -25.73 -2.80
C VAL A 491 10.03 -26.53 -2.47
N CYS A 492 10.22 -27.82 -2.20
CA CYS A 492 9.13 -28.73 -1.89
C CYS A 492 8.77 -28.71 -0.40
N PHE A 493 7.46 -28.80 -0.12
CA PHE A 493 6.91 -28.79 1.23
C PHE A 493 6.03 -30.02 1.48
N ASP A 494 5.63 -30.27 2.73
CA ASP A 494 4.75 -31.38 3.12
C ASP A 494 3.25 -31.02 3.10
N GLY A 495 2.89 -29.80 2.68
CA GLY A 495 1.53 -29.24 2.75
C GLY A 495 1.13 -28.68 4.12
N LYS A 496 2.04 -28.75 5.10
CA LYS A 496 1.94 -28.14 6.43
C LYS A 496 3.05 -27.11 6.67
N GLY A 497 3.72 -26.67 5.60
CA GLY A 497 4.78 -25.68 5.62
C GLY A 497 6.15 -26.19 6.05
N ALA A 498 6.33 -27.50 6.29
CA ALA A 498 7.67 -28.04 6.53
C ALA A 498 8.33 -28.39 5.20
N VAL A 499 9.60 -28.01 5.03
CA VAL A 499 10.40 -28.42 3.86
C VAL A 499 10.48 -29.95 3.82
N ALA A 500 10.24 -30.53 2.65
CA ALA A 500 10.25 -31.96 2.44
C ALA A 500 10.86 -32.29 1.07
N ASP A 501 11.32 -33.52 0.91
CA ASP A 501 11.81 -34.00 -0.38
C ASP A 501 10.69 -33.91 -1.43
N CYS A 502 11.09 -33.58 -2.66
CA CYS A 502 10.18 -33.51 -3.78
C CYS A 502 9.63 -34.90 -4.13
N LYS A 503 8.33 -34.98 -4.39
CA LYS A 503 7.61 -36.24 -4.66
C LYS A 503 7.14 -36.30 -6.12
N PRO A 504 8.03 -36.58 -7.08
CA PRO A 504 7.62 -36.66 -8.48
C PRO A 504 6.56 -37.75 -8.67
N VAL A 505 5.53 -37.44 -9.44
CA VAL A 505 4.52 -38.40 -9.92
C VAL A 505 4.75 -38.70 -11.41
N GLU A 506 3.89 -39.52 -12.01
CA GLU A 506 3.90 -39.74 -13.46
C GLU A 506 3.87 -38.39 -14.22
N ASP A 507 4.51 -38.35 -15.39
CA ASP A 507 4.71 -37.15 -16.22
C ASP A 507 5.64 -36.05 -15.65
N GLY A 508 6.36 -36.33 -14.56
CA GLY A 508 7.39 -35.42 -14.02
C GLY A 508 6.82 -34.22 -13.24
N VAL A 509 5.53 -34.26 -12.92
CA VAL A 509 4.87 -33.27 -12.05
C VAL A 509 5.32 -33.49 -10.61
N ILE A 510 5.61 -32.40 -9.89
CA ILE A 510 5.93 -32.44 -8.46
C ILE A 510 4.80 -31.72 -7.69
N PRO A 511 3.80 -32.45 -7.18
CA PRO A 511 2.58 -31.88 -6.61
C PRO A 511 2.81 -31.16 -5.28
N ASN A 512 3.95 -31.41 -4.63
CA ASN A 512 4.34 -30.77 -3.38
C ASN A 512 5.37 -29.66 -3.56
N SER A 513 5.57 -29.19 -4.80
CA SER A 513 6.37 -28.01 -5.11
C SER A 513 5.68 -26.75 -4.60
N GLY A 514 6.40 -25.96 -3.80
CA GLY A 514 5.96 -24.65 -3.35
C GLY A 514 6.05 -23.60 -4.46
N PRO A 515 5.61 -22.36 -4.22
CA PRO A 515 5.84 -21.24 -5.14
C PRO A 515 7.33 -20.84 -5.23
N TYR A 516 7.62 -19.84 -6.07
CA TYR A 516 8.96 -19.30 -6.21
C TYR A 516 9.54 -18.84 -4.87
N VAL A 517 10.80 -19.18 -4.62
CA VAL A 517 11.60 -18.66 -3.53
C VAL A 517 12.15 -17.28 -3.91
N PRO A 518 11.98 -16.25 -3.07
CA PRO A 518 12.61 -14.96 -3.29
C PRO A 518 14.14 -15.06 -3.33
N SER A 519 14.76 -14.38 -4.29
CA SER A 519 16.22 -14.32 -4.44
C SER A 519 16.69 -12.91 -4.69
N ASP A 520 17.85 -12.63 -4.12
CA ASP A 520 18.66 -11.46 -4.46
C ASP A 520 19.49 -11.76 -5.71
N THR A 521 19.83 -10.72 -6.47
CA THR A 521 20.80 -10.76 -7.56
C THR A 521 22.20 -10.57 -6.99
N ALA A 522 23.04 -11.58 -7.14
CA ALA A 522 24.45 -11.54 -6.77
C ALA A 522 25.32 -11.13 -7.95
N TYR A 523 26.37 -10.36 -7.67
CA TYR A 523 27.27 -9.83 -8.69
C TYR A 523 28.70 -10.28 -8.46
N PHE A 524 29.41 -10.59 -9.55
CA PHE A 524 30.80 -11.03 -9.54
C PHE A 524 31.59 -10.37 -10.67
N ASN A 525 32.87 -10.09 -10.41
CA ASN A 525 33.83 -9.79 -11.45
C ASN A 525 34.18 -11.07 -12.23
N VAL A 526 34.80 -10.92 -13.40
CA VAL A 526 35.26 -12.03 -14.24
C VAL A 526 36.23 -12.97 -13.49
N ASP A 527 37.02 -12.42 -12.56
CA ASP A 527 37.94 -13.18 -11.71
C ASP A 527 37.26 -13.94 -10.55
N GLY A 528 35.92 -13.84 -10.44
CA GLY A 528 35.13 -14.49 -9.40
C GLY A 528 34.99 -13.69 -8.10
N SER A 529 35.65 -12.53 -7.97
CA SER A 529 35.49 -11.68 -6.79
C SER A 529 34.08 -11.06 -6.74
N LYS A 530 33.45 -11.08 -5.56
CA LYS A 530 32.09 -10.56 -5.36
C LYS A 530 32.06 -9.04 -5.50
N VAL A 531 30.96 -8.53 -6.04
CA VAL A 531 30.66 -7.08 -6.10
C VAL A 531 29.53 -6.80 -5.12
N ASP A 532 29.78 -5.90 -4.17
CA ASP A 532 28.87 -5.66 -3.03
C ASP A 532 27.63 -4.84 -3.37
N LYS A 533 27.63 -4.16 -4.53
CA LYS A 533 26.54 -3.29 -4.96
C LYS A 533 26.15 -3.63 -6.38
N THR A 534 24.87 -3.41 -6.69
CA THR A 534 24.39 -3.46 -8.07
C THR A 534 25.25 -2.54 -8.96
N PRO A 535 25.76 -3.05 -10.10
CA PRO A 535 26.44 -2.23 -11.10
C PRO A 535 25.48 -1.31 -11.85
N ARG A 536 24.16 -1.55 -11.75
CA ARG A 536 23.10 -0.79 -12.41
C ARG A 536 22.53 0.29 -11.50
N VAL A 537 22.22 1.45 -12.07
CA VAL A 537 21.51 2.55 -11.41
C VAL A 537 20.09 2.10 -11.08
N GLN A 538 19.77 2.12 -9.79
CA GLN A 538 18.42 1.83 -9.32
C GLN A 538 17.55 3.08 -9.40
N HIS A 539 16.47 2.99 -10.17
CA HIS A 539 15.46 4.03 -10.31
C HIS A 539 14.25 3.81 -9.40
N ALA A 540 14.07 2.59 -8.89
CA ALA A 540 13.00 2.19 -7.98
C ALA A 540 13.56 1.14 -7.02
N GLU A 541 12.90 0.99 -5.87
CA GLU A 541 13.25 -0.02 -4.88
C GLU A 541 12.17 -1.10 -4.86
N MET A 542 12.56 -2.37 -4.75
CA MET A 542 11.60 -3.48 -4.72
C MET A 542 10.65 -3.38 -3.52
N THR A 543 11.10 -2.82 -2.40
CA THR A 543 10.26 -2.58 -1.23
C THR A 543 9.05 -1.69 -1.54
N ALA A 544 9.17 -0.77 -2.51
CA ALA A 544 8.04 0.06 -2.95
C ALA A 544 6.98 -0.76 -3.69
N CYS A 545 7.38 -1.77 -4.47
CA CYS A 545 6.46 -2.71 -5.10
C CYS A 545 5.82 -3.64 -4.06
N GLN A 546 6.61 -4.12 -3.10
CA GLN A 546 6.19 -5.05 -2.05
C GLN A 546 5.20 -4.43 -1.06
N GLN A 547 5.12 -3.10 -0.95
CA GLN A 547 4.06 -2.41 -0.20
C GLN A 547 2.66 -2.83 -0.66
N CYS A 548 2.50 -3.15 -1.94
CA CYS A 548 1.23 -3.60 -2.52
C CYS A 548 1.26 -5.10 -2.86
N HIS A 549 2.30 -5.58 -3.56
CA HIS A 549 2.32 -6.91 -4.16
C HIS A 549 2.92 -8.01 -3.27
N THR A 550 3.49 -7.66 -2.11
CA THR A 550 4.43 -8.50 -1.35
C THR A 550 5.51 -9.12 -2.27
N THR A 551 6.08 -10.28 -1.93
CA THR A 551 7.11 -10.93 -2.75
C THR A 551 6.56 -11.61 -4.00
N ALA A 552 5.22 -11.74 -4.10
CA ALA A 552 4.54 -12.51 -5.14
C ALA A 552 4.25 -11.70 -6.42
N ILE A 553 5.28 -11.29 -7.15
CA ILE A 553 5.14 -10.47 -8.36
C ILE A 553 5.10 -11.36 -9.62
N LYS A 554 3.88 -11.68 -10.06
CA LYS A 554 3.48 -12.40 -11.30
C LYS A 554 4.17 -13.74 -11.59
N HIS A 555 5.46 -13.76 -11.91
CA HIS A 555 6.17 -14.93 -12.43
C HIS A 555 7.64 -15.06 -11.98
N ARG A 556 8.12 -14.16 -11.10
CA ARG A 556 9.43 -14.29 -10.44
C ARG A 556 9.39 -13.57 -9.10
N PHE A 557 9.80 -14.26 -8.03
CA PHE A 557 9.89 -13.64 -6.72
C PHE A 557 11.34 -13.20 -6.53
N SER A 558 11.55 -11.91 -6.32
CA SER A 558 12.86 -11.31 -6.12
C SER A 558 12.76 -10.21 -5.07
N ASN A 559 13.85 -10.01 -4.34
CA ASN A 559 13.93 -8.92 -3.36
C ASN A 559 14.55 -7.65 -3.95
N ASP A 560 14.95 -7.67 -5.21
CA ASP A 560 15.51 -6.52 -5.93
C ASP A 560 14.92 -6.38 -7.34
N ILE A 561 15.01 -5.17 -7.87
CA ILE A 561 14.51 -4.84 -9.22
C ILE A 561 15.34 -5.52 -10.31
N ASP A 562 16.60 -5.83 -10.02
CA ASP A 562 17.52 -6.42 -10.98
C ASP A 562 17.17 -7.87 -11.32
N GLY A 563 16.51 -8.60 -10.42
CA GLY A 563 15.92 -9.91 -10.73
C GLY A 563 14.87 -9.82 -11.85
N CYS A 564 14.14 -8.70 -11.96
CA CYS A 564 13.24 -8.48 -13.10
C CYS A 564 14.03 -7.99 -14.32
N ALA A 565 14.92 -7.01 -14.13
CA ALA A 565 15.69 -6.37 -15.20
C ALA A 565 16.66 -7.33 -15.90
N SER A 566 17.12 -8.40 -15.23
CA SER A 566 18.01 -9.41 -15.80
C SER A 566 17.41 -10.07 -17.05
N CYS A 567 16.08 -10.09 -17.15
CA CYS A 567 15.33 -10.58 -18.30
C CYS A 567 14.60 -9.43 -19.02
N HIS A 568 14.15 -8.41 -18.29
CA HIS A 568 13.38 -7.27 -18.81
C HIS A 568 14.26 -6.02 -18.97
N ASN A 569 15.34 -6.16 -19.73
CA ASN A 569 16.32 -5.09 -19.98
C ASN A 569 15.99 -4.24 -21.21
N GLY A 570 16.77 -3.17 -21.41
CA GLY A 570 16.63 -2.17 -22.46
C GLY A 570 16.54 -2.78 -23.84
N THR A 571 17.51 -3.59 -24.24
CA THR A 571 17.65 -4.05 -25.64
C THR A 571 16.92 -5.36 -25.96
N ARG A 572 16.10 -5.89 -25.04
CA ARG A 572 15.32 -7.09 -25.31
C ARG A 572 14.03 -6.76 -26.06
N ASP A 573 13.87 -7.40 -27.20
CA ASP A 573 12.68 -7.29 -28.04
C ASP A 573 11.45 -8.03 -27.44
N LYS A 574 10.27 -7.55 -27.83
CA LYS A 574 8.97 -8.14 -27.48
C LYS A 574 8.28 -8.63 -28.77
N LYS A 575 7.62 -9.78 -28.72
CA LYS A 575 6.68 -10.15 -29.79
C LYS A 575 5.45 -9.22 -29.73
N GLY A 576 5.21 -8.47 -30.81
CA GLY A 576 4.09 -7.52 -30.95
C GLY A 576 4.39 -6.13 -30.38
N ASP A 577 3.37 -5.28 -30.30
CA ASP A 577 3.54 -3.85 -29.97
C ASP A 577 4.07 -3.60 -28.53
N GLY A 578 4.88 -2.56 -28.40
CA GLY A 578 5.46 -2.09 -27.14
C GLY A 578 6.88 -2.59 -26.87
N SER A 579 7.35 -2.45 -25.62
CA SER A 579 8.69 -2.86 -25.20
C SER A 579 8.64 -4.01 -24.18
N SER A 580 9.71 -4.81 -24.11
CA SER A 580 9.90 -5.79 -23.03
C SER A 580 10.75 -5.25 -21.87
N ASN A 581 11.19 -4.00 -21.96
CA ASN A 581 11.88 -3.28 -20.89
C ASN A 581 11.00 -3.16 -19.65
N LEU A 582 11.62 -3.28 -18.47
CA LEU A 582 10.92 -3.30 -17.19
C LEU A 582 10.11 -2.02 -16.94
N ALA A 583 10.65 -0.83 -17.26
CA ALA A 583 9.94 0.42 -17.06
C ALA A 583 8.65 0.46 -17.89
N TYR A 584 8.69 0.02 -19.16
CA TYR A 584 7.48 -0.11 -19.99
C TYR A 584 6.47 -1.09 -19.40
N ILE A 585 6.92 -2.27 -18.96
CA ILE A 585 6.03 -3.29 -18.39
C ILE A 585 5.34 -2.77 -17.14
N VAL A 586 6.06 -2.12 -16.23
CA VAL A 586 5.49 -1.54 -15.01
C VAL A 586 4.58 -0.38 -15.38
N HIS A 587 5.07 0.64 -16.07
CA HIS A 587 4.29 1.84 -16.37
C HIS A 587 3.03 1.59 -17.19
N SER A 588 3.01 0.59 -18.07
CA SER A 588 1.83 0.23 -18.87
C SER A 588 0.71 -0.44 -18.06
N LYS A 589 0.95 -0.84 -16.81
CA LYS A 589 0.00 -1.59 -15.98
C LYS A 589 -0.58 -0.85 -14.79
N HIS A 590 0.00 0.28 -14.37
CA HIS A 590 -0.35 0.95 -13.12
C HIS A 590 -1.29 2.16 -13.30
N TYR A 591 -2.17 2.10 -14.30
CA TYR A 591 -3.50 2.71 -14.19
C TYR A 591 -4.46 1.58 -13.85
N LEU A 592 -4.91 1.54 -12.60
CA LEU A 592 -5.83 0.50 -12.12
C LEU A 592 -7.23 1.08 -12.02
N TYR A 593 -8.20 0.28 -12.44
CA TYR A 593 -9.63 0.60 -12.36
C TYR A 593 -10.30 -0.43 -11.47
N ASP A 594 -11.31 0.00 -10.72
CA ASP A 594 -12.10 -0.90 -9.90
C ASP A 594 -13.13 -1.69 -10.72
N SER A 595 -13.90 -2.57 -10.07
CA SER A 595 -14.93 -3.39 -10.74
C SER A 595 -16.07 -2.57 -11.35
N SER A 596 -16.23 -1.31 -10.96
CA SER A 596 -17.19 -0.36 -11.56
C SER A 596 -16.60 0.36 -12.78
N GLY A 597 -15.32 0.16 -13.08
CA GLY A 597 -14.58 0.91 -14.09
C GLY A 597 -14.13 2.29 -13.61
N SER A 598 -14.27 2.60 -12.31
CA SER A 598 -13.77 3.84 -11.72
C SER A 598 -12.27 3.74 -11.49
N GLY A 599 -11.55 4.84 -11.63
CA GLY A 599 -10.11 4.86 -11.33
C GLY A 599 -9.84 4.48 -9.88
N PHE A 600 -8.78 3.70 -9.64
CA PHE A 600 -8.33 3.30 -8.30
C PHE A 600 -6.93 3.82 -8.03
N PHE A 601 -5.95 3.40 -8.81
CA PHE A 601 -4.53 3.76 -8.65
C PHE A 601 -4.01 4.47 -9.90
N LYS A 602 -3.25 5.55 -9.71
CA LYS A 602 -2.67 6.35 -10.81
C LYS A 602 -1.14 6.33 -10.78
N LYS A 603 -0.54 5.90 -11.90
CA LYS A 603 0.93 5.92 -12.10
C LYS A 603 1.56 7.32 -12.15
N THR A 604 0.75 8.37 -12.19
CA THR A 604 1.21 9.77 -12.20
C THR A 604 1.79 10.21 -10.86
N ASP A 605 1.52 9.47 -9.79
CA ASP A 605 2.23 9.60 -8.51
C ASP A 605 3.56 8.82 -8.57
N CYS A 606 4.56 9.42 -9.23
CA CYS A 606 5.86 8.81 -9.48
C CYS A 606 6.54 8.32 -8.19
N GLN A 607 6.35 9.07 -7.09
CA GLN A 607 7.02 8.83 -5.83
C GLN A 607 6.59 7.51 -5.16
N THR A 608 5.44 6.97 -5.57
CA THR A 608 4.98 5.66 -5.08
C THR A 608 5.97 4.54 -5.36
N CYS A 609 6.58 4.51 -6.56
CA CYS A 609 7.56 3.47 -6.92
C CYS A 609 9.00 3.98 -6.87
N HIS A 610 9.22 5.26 -7.21
CA HIS A 610 10.54 5.83 -7.38
C HIS A 610 11.09 6.54 -6.13
N GLY A 611 10.31 6.61 -5.05
CA GLY A 611 10.69 7.33 -3.84
C GLY A 611 10.91 8.83 -4.09
N LYS A 612 11.92 9.41 -3.43
CA LYS A 612 12.15 10.85 -3.43
C LYS A 612 12.53 11.40 -4.81
N ASP A 613 13.42 10.72 -5.53
CA ASP A 613 14.07 11.23 -6.73
C ASP A 613 14.49 10.12 -7.72
N GLY A 614 14.02 8.88 -7.56
CA GLY A 614 14.33 7.77 -8.50
C GLY A 614 13.80 7.99 -9.91
N PHE A 615 12.78 8.84 -10.07
CA PHE A 615 12.16 9.24 -11.34
C PHE A 615 12.95 10.35 -12.05
N SER A 616 14.02 10.86 -11.44
CA SER A 616 14.80 11.96 -12.01
C SER A 616 15.52 11.54 -13.28
N LEU A 617 15.27 12.27 -14.38
CA LEU A 617 15.96 12.05 -15.65
C LEU A 617 17.48 12.30 -15.56
N LYS A 618 17.94 13.07 -14.56
CA LYS A 618 19.37 13.33 -14.32
C LYS A 618 20.13 12.10 -13.85
N LYS A 619 19.42 11.08 -13.35
CA LYS A 619 20.02 9.82 -12.91
C LYS A 619 20.26 8.85 -14.08
N ILE A 620 19.62 9.07 -15.22
CA ILE A 620 19.87 8.27 -16.43
C ILE A 620 21.21 8.72 -17.02
N ALA A 621 22.17 7.81 -17.05
CA ALA A 621 23.52 8.10 -17.55
C ALA A 621 23.48 8.54 -19.02
N ALA A 622 24.33 9.51 -19.39
CA ALA A 622 24.39 10.02 -20.77
C ALA A 622 24.83 8.96 -21.79
N ASP A 623 25.51 7.91 -21.34
CA ASP A 623 25.96 6.78 -22.16
C ASP A 623 25.20 5.47 -21.87
N ALA A 624 24.04 5.57 -21.21
CA ALA A 624 23.13 4.44 -21.01
C ALA A 624 22.73 3.80 -22.35
N ALA A 625 22.44 2.49 -22.31
CA ALA A 625 22.07 1.72 -23.48
C ALA A 625 20.68 2.14 -24.00
N PRO A 626 20.45 2.13 -25.33
CA PRO A 626 19.12 2.35 -25.88
C PRO A 626 18.13 1.28 -25.44
N VAL A 627 16.85 1.59 -25.56
CA VAL A 627 15.76 0.67 -25.26
C VAL A 627 15.10 0.20 -26.56
N ALA A 628 14.92 -1.11 -26.70
CA ALA A 628 14.18 -1.74 -27.78
C ALA A 628 12.67 -1.52 -27.61
N PHE A 629 12.03 -1.10 -28.70
CA PHE A 629 10.59 -0.80 -28.77
C PHE A 629 9.96 -1.47 -29.99
N GLY A 630 10.17 -2.79 -30.08
CA GLY A 630 9.63 -3.62 -31.16
C GLY A 630 10.60 -3.76 -32.33
N LYS A 631 10.03 -3.85 -33.53
CA LYS A 631 10.74 -4.08 -34.79
C LYS A 631 10.30 -3.13 -35.88
N THR A 632 11.13 -3.03 -36.92
CA THR A 632 10.76 -2.39 -38.19
C THR A 632 9.52 -3.05 -38.79
N GLU A 633 8.76 -2.33 -39.64
CA GLU A 633 7.51 -2.85 -40.23
C GLU A 633 7.72 -4.16 -41.03
N ASP A 634 8.89 -4.32 -41.64
CA ASP A 634 9.29 -5.53 -42.35
C ASP A 634 9.84 -6.65 -41.43
N GLY A 635 9.98 -6.37 -40.13
CA GLY A 635 10.45 -7.28 -39.09
C GLY A 635 11.94 -7.62 -39.16
N THR A 636 12.71 -6.92 -40.00
CA THR A 636 14.12 -7.24 -40.27
C THR A 636 15.06 -6.80 -39.14
N GLU A 637 14.76 -5.71 -38.46
CA GLU A 637 15.59 -5.16 -37.38
C GLU A 637 14.75 -4.75 -36.17
N GLN A 638 15.39 -4.70 -35.00
CA GLN A 638 14.79 -4.09 -33.82
C GLN A 638 14.74 -2.58 -33.99
N THR A 639 13.73 -1.94 -33.39
CA THR A 639 13.68 -0.49 -33.26
C THR A 639 14.17 -0.06 -31.89
N LEU A 640 14.97 1.00 -31.84
CA LEU A 640 15.63 1.53 -30.66
C LEU A 640 15.14 2.96 -30.35
N VAL A 641 15.11 3.27 -29.05
CA VAL A 641 14.77 4.58 -28.48
C VAL A 641 15.86 5.00 -27.51
N SER A 642 16.19 6.29 -27.46
CA SER A 642 17.19 6.79 -26.52
C SER A 642 16.73 6.70 -25.05
N PRO A 643 17.64 6.61 -24.06
CA PRO A 643 17.32 6.24 -22.69
C PRO A 643 16.31 7.14 -21.96
N GLN A 644 16.48 8.48 -21.97
CA GLN A 644 15.54 9.38 -21.30
C GLN A 644 14.20 9.41 -22.05
N THR A 645 14.25 9.38 -23.38
CA THR A 645 13.05 9.27 -24.22
C THR A 645 12.26 8.00 -23.95
N ALA A 646 12.92 6.86 -23.78
CA ALA A 646 12.29 5.59 -23.45
C ALA A 646 11.52 5.64 -22.12
N ALA A 647 12.04 6.36 -21.12
CA ALA A 647 11.34 6.59 -19.86
C ALA A 647 10.02 7.36 -20.08
N CYS A 648 9.98 8.36 -20.95
CA CYS A 648 8.74 9.08 -21.28
C CYS A 648 7.80 8.23 -22.15
N ALA A 649 8.35 7.59 -23.18
CA ALA A 649 7.60 6.75 -24.11
C ALA A 649 6.94 5.58 -23.37
N SER A 650 7.49 5.07 -22.27
CA SER A 650 6.86 4.02 -21.47
C SER A 650 5.41 4.31 -21.03
N CYS A 651 5.01 5.58 -20.97
CA CYS A 651 3.64 6.03 -20.70
C CYS A 651 2.99 6.76 -21.87
N HIS A 652 3.75 7.64 -22.53
CA HIS A 652 3.26 8.42 -23.65
C HIS A 652 3.40 7.59 -24.91
N GLN A 653 2.34 6.87 -25.29
CA GLN A 653 2.30 6.01 -26.48
C GLN A 653 1.13 6.38 -27.38
N PRO A 654 1.26 6.33 -28.72
CA PRO A 654 0.16 6.58 -29.64
C PRO A 654 -1.12 5.82 -29.27
N PRO A 655 -2.31 6.44 -29.44
CA PRO A 655 -2.53 7.80 -29.94
C PRO A 655 -2.30 8.91 -28.89
N TYR A 656 -1.90 8.56 -27.66
CA TYR A 656 -1.85 9.46 -26.52
C TYR A 656 -0.41 9.91 -26.19
N GLY A 657 -0.14 11.21 -26.28
CA GLY A 657 1.12 11.79 -25.85
C GLY A 657 2.26 11.74 -26.88
N LEU A 658 2.33 10.75 -27.77
CA LEU A 658 3.31 10.70 -28.88
C LEU A 658 2.69 11.12 -30.23
N SER A 659 2.41 12.42 -30.37
CA SER A 659 2.05 13.02 -31.66
C SER A 659 3.31 13.33 -32.50
N GLU A 660 3.14 13.66 -33.78
CA GLU A 660 4.24 14.17 -34.62
C GLU A 660 4.92 15.40 -34.00
N THR A 661 4.15 16.29 -33.37
CA THR A 661 4.71 17.45 -32.65
C THR A 661 5.53 17.05 -31.43
N THR A 662 5.11 16.02 -30.69
CA THR A 662 5.87 15.48 -29.56
C THR A 662 7.17 14.82 -30.03
N ILE A 663 7.11 14.04 -31.11
CA ILE A 663 8.28 13.39 -31.71
C ILE A 663 9.29 14.45 -32.14
N ASN A 664 8.86 15.49 -32.85
CA ASN A 664 9.73 16.60 -33.25
C ASN A 664 10.34 17.33 -32.04
N HIS A 665 9.56 17.51 -30.97
CA HIS A 665 10.07 18.05 -29.70
C HIS A 665 11.19 17.17 -29.12
N ILE A 666 10.98 15.85 -29.04
CA ILE A 666 11.98 14.90 -28.52
C ILE A 666 13.26 14.95 -29.37
N VAL A 667 13.12 14.83 -30.70
CA VAL A 667 14.25 14.82 -31.64
C VAL A 667 15.04 16.13 -31.59
N THR A 668 14.36 17.27 -31.51
CA THR A 668 15.01 18.59 -31.39
C THR A 668 15.83 18.73 -30.10
N ASN A 669 15.48 17.99 -29.05
CA ASN A 669 16.17 17.99 -27.75
C ASN A 669 17.15 16.82 -27.59
N GLY A 670 17.55 16.19 -28.71
CA GLY A 670 18.59 15.17 -28.75
C GLY A 670 18.13 13.74 -28.47
N GLY A 671 16.82 13.52 -28.30
CA GLY A 671 16.25 12.18 -28.19
C GLY A 671 16.13 11.47 -29.54
N VAL A 672 16.13 10.14 -29.51
CA VAL A 672 15.97 9.28 -30.69
C VAL A 672 14.67 8.51 -30.56
N ILE A 673 13.73 8.76 -31.48
CA ILE A 673 12.43 8.10 -31.55
C ILE A 673 11.85 8.20 -32.97
N GLY A 674 11.10 7.19 -33.39
CA GLY A 674 10.40 7.16 -34.68
C GLY A 674 8.88 7.33 -34.55
N THR A 675 8.21 7.47 -35.70
CA THR A 675 6.73 7.61 -35.81
C THR A 675 5.94 6.37 -35.36
N GLY A 676 6.61 5.22 -35.23
CA GLY A 676 6.01 3.94 -34.84
C GLY A 676 6.76 3.23 -33.72
N HIS A 677 7.19 3.96 -32.68
CA HIS A 677 7.80 3.47 -31.42
C HIS A 677 9.33 3.40 -31.34
N GLY A 678 10.10 3.55 -32.43
CA GLY A 678 11.57 3.67 -32.40
C GLY A 678 12.19 3.80 -33.79
N VAL A 679 13.52 3.85 -33.88
CA VAL A 679 14.27 3.89 -35.16
C VAL A 679 15.01 2.57 -35.39
N ALA A 680 15.25 2.16 -36.63
CA ALA A 680 15.96 0.91 -36.91
C ALA A 680 17.33 0.89 -36.19
N ALA A 681 17.71 -0.27 -35.65
CA ALA A 681 18.94 -0.41 -34.88
C ALA A 681 20.19 0.00 -35.70
N SER A 682 20.20 -0.27 -37.00
CA SER A 682 21.26 0.17 -37.93
C SER A 682 21.40 1.69 -38.07
N ASP A 683 20.32 2.45 -37.83
CA ASP A 683 20.28 3.91 -37.95
C ASP A 683 20.49 4.64 -36.62
N TYR A 684 20.41 3.93 -35.49
CA TYR A 684 20.41 4.54 -34.16
C TYR A 684 21.64 5.40 -33.90
N ASP A 685 22.84 4.89 -34.17
CA ASP A 685 24.10 5.61 -33.90
C ASP A 685 24.24 6.88 -34.77
N ALA A 686 23.69 6.88 -35.98
CA ALA A 686 23.68 8.05 -36.85
C ALA A 686 22.74 9.16 -36.35
N GLN A 687 21.70 8.78 -35.61
CA GLN A 687 20.69 9.70 -35.06
C GLN A 687 20.93 10.05 -33.60
N LYS A 688 21.88 9.36 -32.95
CA LYS A 688 22.20 9.52 -31.53
C LYS A 688 22.70 10.95 -31.23
N GLY A 689 21.86 11.70 -30.53
CA GLY A 689 22.20 12.98 -29.93
C GLY A 689 22.53 12.85 -28.44
N GLN A 690 22.90 13.98 -27.83
CA GLN A 690 22.95 14.10 -26.37
C GLN A 690 21.59 14.62 -25.89
N GLU A 691 20.85 13.79 -25.15
CA GLU A 691 19.56 14.17 -24.59
C GLU A 691 19.71 15.32 -23.59
N ALA A 692 18.93 16.39 -23.79
CA ALA A 692 18.89 17.56 -22.91
C ALA A 692 17.60 17.63 -22.07
N CYS A 693 16.80 16.55 -22.02
CA CYS A 693 15.46 16.54 -21.43
C CYS A 693 15.46 17.01 -19.97
N SER A 694 16.44 16.55 -19.19
CA SER A 694 16.58 16.87 -17.76
C SER A 694 16.88 18.34 -17.43
N THR A 695 17.15 19.17 -18.45
CA THR A 695 17.33 20.63 -18.29
C THR A 695 15.99 21.35 -18.11
N CYS A 696 14.94 20.88 -18.78
CA CYS A 696 13.60 21.49 -18.81
C CYS A 696 12.54 20.63 -18.09
N HIS A 697 12.79 19.33 -17.95
CA HIS A 697 11.95 18.41 -17.18
C HIS A 697 12.64 18.09 -15.86
N THR A 698 12.73 19.11 -14.99
CA THR A 698 13.25 18.92 -13.62
C THR A 698 12.29 18.11 -12.77
N ASP A 699 12.76 17.53 -11.67
CA ASP A 699 11.96 16.70 -10.76
C ASP A 699 10.68 17.43 -10.31
N SER A 700 10.77 18.72 -9.98
CA SER A 700 9.60 19.52 -9.58
C SER A 700 8.63 19.74 -10.73
N GLN A 701 9.13 20.00 -11.94
CA GLN A 701 8.28 20.20 -13.13
C GLN A 701 7.59 18.90 -13.54
N LEU A 702 8.25 17.75 -13.40
CA LEU A 702 7.65 16.45 -13.63
C LEU A 702 6.51 16.21 -12.65
N LEU A 703 6.72 16.40 -11.35
CA LEU A 703 5.67 16.21 -10.34
C LEU A 703 4.50 17.21 -10.55
N GLU A 704 4.80 18.46 -10.85
CA GLU A 704 3.80 19.49 -11.12
C GLU A 704 2.93 19.12 -12.33
N ALA A 705 3.55 18.74 -13.45
CA ALA A 705 2.85 18.38 -14.69
C ALA A 705 1.92 17.16 -14.54
N HIS A 706 2.24 16.24 -13.62
CA HIS A 706 1.49 15.01 -13.39
C HIS A 706 0.54 15.08 -12.17
N SER A 707 0.58 16.14 -11.38
CA SER A 707 -0.23 16.31 -10.16
C SER A 707 -1.75 16.27 -10.41
N ASN A 708 -2.21 16.79 -11.56
CA ASN A 708 -3.62 16.96 -11.91
C ASN A 708 -4.13 15.95 -12.94
N TRP A 709 -3.34 14.95 -13.31
CA TRP A 709 -3.75 13.97 -14.32
C TRP A 709 -4.80 13.01 -13.75
N GLY A 710 -5.98 13.01 -14.38
CA GLY A 710 -7.10 12.12 -14.05
C GLY A 710 -7.04 10.78 -14.78
N PHE A 711 -8.12 10.00 -14.63
CA PHE A 711 -8.31 8.72 -15.33
C PHE A 711 -9.01 8.86 -16.70
N SER A 712 -9.48 10.07 -17.03
CA SER A 712 -10.21 10.37 -18.26
C SER A 712 -9.25 10.74 -19.39
N HIS A 713 -8.68 9.73 -20.07
CA HIS A 713 -7.90 9.92 -21.29
C HIS A 713 -8.36 8.94 -22.36
#